data_AF-A0A4P5YES9-F1
#
_entry.id   AF-A0A4P5YES9-F1
#
_cell.length_a   1.000
_cell.length_b   1.000
_cell.length_c   1.000
_cell.angle_alpha   90.00
_cell.angle_beta   90.00
_cell.angle_gamma   90.00
#
_symmetry.space_group_name_H-M   'P 1'
#
loop_
_entity.id
_entity.type
_entity.pdbx_description
1 polymer ?
#
loop_
_entity_poly.entity_id
_entity_poly.type
_entity_poly.pdbx_seq_one_letter_code
_entity_poly.pdbx_strand_id
1 'polypeptide(L)'
;MRGSPLLLCGLVLAGALAAAPEPAKIPPLPALLPKPLTAKPMNDRFRLTERTRVVALDASLLDEATLLAGELSRNLSWKIPAESSQRVNPGDIVLGFDASLKPEAYRLRVTGTRALLAGGTKAGVFHGTRTLLQLFPLELFAAAKPAALAEWSAACVEIEDQPTMRWRILDVDAGFFHKPKELLLRDLDQMAQHKINVLRWLLNAEGNWRLPIDKHPELAAAIKGAPRSYEEERPNLRGDEFALYQAGRPHGGTYTEDEIKEVIAYAQARHIEVIPRVRVDFALESEDRALQGDVLDTLARLFPGEFIQVDVVDHPNLAAKLAGPGFRKVMVDESLAGAEAARVWLQGELVKAAATRKKRLITRLWGPNAEEILKPGTPKGAIVDLPTPERGAPEATTKALGELIKLGHGVIVSNLVDDQGALRLNLAEGEREPLLLGLATGSGSSAPELDDARQFPAALTLAEAGWSGQKGLNHEEFEGRRRAIEPRVFAQGFRSRAIPPATLFSLEFNRLPRESNGTLAFALTEGARTGPAILVANAEAGIRQVELLADDRVVSRRPTSARADGRGAVTFWRLQVPERATNLKVRVTFDRKDAAETEGSLAFTFLQGRLLDEYAVVERPEAPVAMWDVAATNDRRVRLPLDGLLKEPGDYLVEIRPTKGWAKVGKVTLQDVTEGTLQTFADEGLLQRLRADVASRATHGVLEIDLTTESADDAGEVWLRRR
;
A
#
# COMPACT_ATOMS: atom_id res chain seq x y z
N MET A 1 -87.74 20.80 -44.52
CA MET A 1 -87.21 21.83 -43.61
C MET A 1 -87.72 21.55 -42.20
N ARG A 2 -86.91 20.89 -41.37
CA ARG A 2 -87.22 20.65 -39.96
C ARG A 2 -85.92 20.73 -39.18
N GLY A 3 -85.86 21.62 -38.21
CA GLY A 3 -84.80 21.64 -37.21
C GLY A 3 -85.01 20.54 -36.18
N SER A 4 -83.91 20.02 -35.63
CA SER A 4 -83.73 19.62 -34.24
C SER A 4 -82.30 19.11 -33.99
N PRO A 5 -81.84 19.12 -32.72
CA PRO A 5 -80.45 19.06 -32.26
C PRO A 5 -79.98 17.62 -31.98
N LEU A 6 -78.69 17.43 -31.63
CA LEU A 6 -78.06 16.27 -30.94
C LEU A 6 -76.52 16.43 -31.15
N LEU A 7 -75.57 16.07 -30.30
CA LEU A 7 -75.47 15.71 -28.89
C LEU A 7 -73.95 15.61 -28.65
N LEU A 8 -73.42 16.25 -27.60
CA LEU A 8 -72.00 16.23 -27.25
C LEU A 8 -71.72 14.96 -26.42
N CYS A 9 -70.92 14.00 -26.93
CA CYS A 9 -70.34 12.92 -26.13
C CYS A 9 -68.86 12.74 -26.50
N GLY A 10 -68.00 12.80 -25.48
CA GLY A 10 -66.56 12.87 -25.61
C GLY A 10 -65.85 11.52 -25.73
N LEU A 11 -64.57 11.59 -26.08
CA LEU A 11 -63.58 10.59 -25.75
C LEU A 11 -62.21 11.28 -25.66
N VAL A 12 -61.77 11.53 -24.42
CA VAL A 12 -60.39 11.91 -24.11
C VAL A 12 -59.56 10.64 -24.26
N LEU A 13 -58.78 10.54 -25.33
CA LEU A 13 -57.69 9.56 -25.44
C LEU A 13 -56.54 10.04 -24.56
N ALA A 14 -56.48 9.55 -23.32
CA ALA A 14 -55.27 9.63 -22.51
C ALA A 14 -54.25 8.63 -23.08
N GLY A 15 -53.36 9.10 -23.95
CA GLY A 15 -52.19 8.35 -24.38
C GLY A 15 -51.24 8.19 -23.21
N ALA A 16 -51.18 6.99 -22.62
CA ALA A 16 -50.08 6.61 -21.76
C ALA A 16 -48.80 6.56 -22.61
N LEU A 17 -47.98 7.60 -22.52
CA LEU A 17 -46.57 7.50 -22.91
C LEU A 17 -45.94 6.45 -22.00
N ALA A 18 -45.77 5.23 -22.52
CA ALA A 18 -44.85 4.28 -21.91
C ALA A 18 -43.46 4.94 -21.93
N ALA A 19 -42.94 5.24 -20.74
CA ALA A 19 -41.58 5.70 -20.59
C ALA A 19 -40.66 4.68 -21.27
N ALA A 20 -39.81 5.16 -22.19
CA ALA A 20 -38.76 4.34 -22.76
C ALA A 20 -37.93 3.76 -21.60
N PRO A 21 -37.60 2.45 -21.60
CA PRO A 21 -36.75 1.88 -20.57
C PRO A 21 -35.44 2.66 -20.53
N GLU A 22 -35.08 3.14 -19.33
CA GLU A 22 -33.80 3.80 -19.06
C GLU A 22 -32.68 2.90 -19.62
N PRO A 23 -31.73 3.41 -20.43
CA PRO A 23 -30.66 2.59 -20.98
C PRO A 23 -29.95 1.86 -19.84
N ALA A 24 -29.84 0.53 -19.94
CA ALA A 24 -29.21 -0.29 -18.93
C ALA A 24 -27.82 0.28 -18.59
N LYS A 25 -27.64 0.71 -17.34
CA LYS A 25 -26.40 1.32 -16.86
C LYS A 25 -25.29 0.29 -16.93
N ILE A 26 -24.30 0.55 -17.80
CA ILE A 26 -23.07 -0.26 -17.89
C ILE A 26 -22.45 -0.28 -16.48
N PRO A 27 -22.24 -1.46 -15.87
CA PRO A 27 -21.62 -1.54 -14.56
C PRO A 27 -20.22 -0.89 -14.59
N PRO A 28 -19.86 -0.06 -13.60
CA PRO A 28 -18.51 0.49 -13.54
C PRO A 28 -17.50 -0.66 -13.38
N LEU A 29 -16.36 -0.56 -14.07
CA LEU A 29 -15.26 -1.50 -13.88
C LEU A 29 -14.68 -1.33 -12.46
N PRO A 30 -14.21 -2.41 -11.83
CA PRO A 30 -13.41 -2.27 -10.62
C PRO A 30 -12.11 -1.51 -10.94
N ALA A 31 -11.49 -0.94 -9.90
CA ALA A 31 -10.17 -0.34 -10.05
C ALA A 31 -9.15 -1.41 -10.49
N LEU A 32 -8.46 -1.12 -11.60
CA LEU A 32 -7.40 -1.96 -12.14
C LEU A 32 -6.05 -1.29 -11.88
N LEU A 33 -5.09 -2.06 -11.38
CA LEU A 33 -3.71 -1.60 -11.18
C LEU A 33 -2.73 -2.72 -11.54
N PRO A 34 -1.83 -2.52 -12.51
CA PRO A 34 -1.71 -1.31 -13.33
C PRO A 34 -2.93 -1.00 -14.21
N LYS A 35 -3.10 0.27 -14.59
CA LYS A 35 -4.12 0.69 -15.55
C LYS A 35 -3.85 0.07 -16.93
N PRO A 36 -4.82 -0.62 -17.54
CA PRO A 36 -4.66 -1.13 -18.89
C PRO A 36 -4.56 0.01 -19.91
N LEU A 37 -3.83 -0.22 -21.01
CA LEU A 37 -3.76 0.72 -22.13
C LEU A 37 -5.16 1.08 -22.66
N THR A 38 -6.04 0.09 -22.84
CA THR A 38 -7.45 0.29 -23.15
C THR A 38 -8.34 -0.63 -22.32
N ALA A 39 -9.48 -0.12 -21.86
CA ALA A 39 -10.52 -0.91 -21.21
C ALA A 39 -11.90 -0.36 -21.59
N LYS A 40 -12.67 -1.14 -22.33
CA LYS A 40 -14.02 -0.78 -22.80
C LYS A 40 -15.04 -1.62 -22.06
N PRO A 41 -15.77 -1.07 -21.08
CA PRO A 41 -16.77 -1.83 -20.35
C PRO A 41 -17.93 -2.26 -21.26
N MET A 42 -18.48 -3.43 -20.99
CA MET A 42 -19.61 -4.00 -21.72
C MET A 42 -20.79 -4.22 -20.77
N ASN A 43 -22.00 -4.12 -21.29
CA ASN A 43 -23.22 -4.32 -20.52
C ASN A 43 -23.51 -5.82 -20.32
N ASP A 44 -22.84 -6.46 -19.35
CA ASP A 44 -23.18 -7.78 -18.80
C ASP A 44 -22.24 -8.13 -17.62
N ARG A 45 -22.43 -9.30 -17.00
CA ARG A 45 -21.48 -9.92 -16.06
C ARG A 45 -21.17 -11.36 -16.44
N PHE A 46 -19.90 -11.75 -16.37
CA PHE A 46 -19.49 -13.14 -16.53
C PHE A 46 -19.54 -13.85 -15.17
N ARG A 47 -20.35 -14.90 -15.06
CA ARG A 47 -20.57 -15.64 -13.79
C ARG A 47 -19.75 -16.92 -13.76
N LEU A 48 -19.06 -17.17 -12.65
CA LEU A 48 -18.49 -18.48 -12.37
C LEU A 48 -19.59 -19.45 -11.96
N THR A 49 -19.57 -20.64 -12.53
CA THR A 49 -20.50 -21.73 -12.20
C THR A 49 -19.73 -23.05 -12.04
N GLU A 50 -20.40 -24.09 -11.57
CA GLU A 50 -19.84 -25.45 -11.52
C GLU A 50 -19.44 -26.00 -12.90
N ARG A 51 -19.96 -25.41 -13.98
CA ARG A 51 -19.61 -25.76 -15.38
C ARG A 51 -18.45 -24.94 -15.93
N THR A 52 -17.99 -23.91 -15.23
CA THR A 52 -16.87 -23.09 -15.68
C THR A 52 -15.59 -23.93 -15.70
N ARG A 53 -14.83 -23.81 -16.79
CA ARG A 53 -13.53 -24.45 -16.99
C ARG A 53 -12.53 -23.41 -17.48
N VAL A 54 -11.25 -23.65 -17.22
CA VAL A 54 -10.16 -22.92 -17.88
C VAL A 54 -9.61 -23.79 -19.01
N VAL A 55 -9.78 -23.35 -20.25
CA VAL A 55 -9.40 -24.10 -21.45
C VAL A 55 -8.15 -23.47 -22.07
N ALA A 56 -7.07 -24.23 -22.15
CA ALA A 56 -5.87 -23.87 -22.89
C ALA A 56 -5.97 -24.38 -24.34
N LEU A 57 -5.99 -23.47 -25.31
CA LEU A 57 -6.00 -23.84 -26.74
C LEU A 57 -4.66 -24.44 -27.20
N ASP A 58 -3.60 -24.26 -26.43
CA ASP A 58 -2.29 -24.86 -26.67
C ASP A 58 -1.85 -25.58 -25.39
N ALA A 59 -1.30 -26.80 -25.52
CA ALA A 59 -0.88 -27.59 -24.36
C ALA A 59 0.22 -26.91 -23.53
N SER A 60 1.03 -26.04 -24.15
CA SER A 60 2.04 -25.27 -23.44
C SER A 60 1.44 -24.21 -22.50
N LEU A 61 0.16 -23.84 -22.65
CA LEU A 61 -0.56 -22.94 -21.74
C LEU A 61 -1.29 -23.66 -20.59
N LEU A 62 -1.12 -24.98 -20.46
CA LEU A 62 -1.80 -25.76 -19.44
C LEU A 62 -1.38 -25.35 -18.01
N ASP A 63 -0.12 -24.95 -17.81
CA ASP A 63 0.35 -24.47 -16.52
C ASP A 63 -0.32 -23.15 -16.13
N GLU A 64 -0.40 -22.19 -17.07
CA GLU A 64 -1.15 -20.93 -16.88
C GLU A 64 -2.64 -21.19 -16.60
N ALA A 65 -3.24 -22.13 -17.32
CA ALA A 65 -4.63 -22.52 -17.11
C ALA A 65 -4.84 -23.14 -15.72
N THR A 66 -3.94 -24.02 -15.30
CA THR A 66 -4.00 -24.72 -14.01
C THR A 66 -3.82 -23.74 -12.85
N LEU A 67 -2.88 -22.81 -12.97
CA LEU A 67 -2.67 -21.77 -11.97
C LEU A 67 -3.93 -20.89 -11.82
N LEU A 68 -4.46 -20.37 -12.92
CA LEU A 68 -5.67 -19.54 -12.91
C LEU A 68 -6.87 -20.31 -12.34
N ALA A 69 -7.07 -21.57 -12.75
CA ALA A 69 -8.13 -22.41 -12.24
C ALA A 69 -8.02 -22.63 -10.72
N GLY A 70 -6.81 -22.86 -10.22
CA GLY A 70 -6.51 -23.00 -8.79
C GLY A 70 -6.83 -21.73 -8.00
N GLU A 71 -6.46 -20.56 -8.52
CA GLU A 71 -6.72 -19.26 -7.91
C GLU A 71 -8.22 -18.92 -7.87
N LEU A 72 -8.94 -19.15 -8.97
CA LEU A 72 -10.39 -18.96 -9.02
C LEU A 72 -11.13 -19.93 -8.12
N SER A 73 -10.56 -21.11 -7.83
CA SER A 73 -11.16 -22.14 -6.98
C SER A 73 -10.95 -21.91 -5.47
N ARG A 74 -10.26 -20.84 -5.04
CA ARG A 74 -9.81 -20.67 -3.65
C ARG A 74 -10.97 -20.65 -2.64
N ASN A 75 -11.94 -19.77 -2.84
CA ASN A 75 -13.10 -19.60 -1.93
C ASN A 75 -14.41 -20.18 -2.48
N LEU A 76 -14.36 -20.89 -3.61
CA LEU A 76 -15.52 -21.61 -4.16
C LEU A 76 -15.78 -22.92 -3.40
N SER A 77 -17.03 -23.38 -3.41
CA SER A 77 -17.40 -24.71 -2.90
C SER A 77 -17.13 -25.84 -3.90
N TRP A 78 -16.70 -25.51 -5.11
CA TRP A 78 -16.32 -26.45 -6.17
C TRP A 78 -14.93 -26.10 -6.72
N LYS A 79 -14.35 -27.02 -7.50
CA LYS A 79 -13.10 -26.79 -8.21
C LYS A 79 -13.39 -26.49 -9.68
N ILE A 80 -12.76 -25.45 -10.20
CA ILE A 80 -12.71 -25.16 -11.63
C ILE A 80 -11.59 -26.04 -12.21
N PRO A 81 -11.86 -26.91 -13.20
CA PRO A 81 -10.82 -27.69 -13.85
C PRO A 81 -10.07 -26.85 -14.90
N ALA A 82 -8.81 -27.21 -15.14
CA ALA A 82 -8.03 -26.75 -16.27
C ALA A 82 -7.79 -27.91 -17.25
N GLU A 83 -7.94 -27.66 -18.54
CA GLU A 83 -7.69 -28.66 -19.58
C GLU A 83 -7.10 -28.03 -20.84
N SER A 84 -6.29 -28.79 -21.58
CA SER A 84 -5.92 -28.43 -22.94
C SER A 84 -6.94 -29.01 -23.92
N SER A 85 -7.59 -28.17 -24.70
CA SER A 85 -8.67 -28.59 -25.59
C SER A 85 -8.93 -27.54 -26.68
N GLN A 86 -9.27 -28.02 -27.88
CA GLN A 86 -9.82 -27.15 -28.95
C GLN A 86 -11.32 -26.91 -28.79
N ARG A 87 -11.99 -27.66 -27.90
CA ARG A 87 -13.43 -27.55 -27.68
C ARG A 87 -13.73 -26.49 -26.62
N VAL A 88 -14.30 -25.38 -27.08
CA VAL A 88 -14.77 -24.28 -26.23
C VAL A 88 -16.30 -24.32 -26.10
N ASN A 89 -16.80 -24.21 -24.88
CA ASN A 89 -18.21 -24.15 -24.55
C ASN A 89 -18.57 -22.79 -23.88
N PRO A 90 -19.86 -22.40 -23.87
CA PRO A 90 -20.31 -21.30 -23.03
C PRO A 90 -19.98 -21.55 -21.54
N GLY A 91 -19.48 -20.51 -20.86
CA GLY A 91 -19.03 -20.56 -19.46
C GLY A 91 -17.52 -20.79 -19.30
N ASP A 92 -16.80 -21.09 -20.38
CA ASP A 92 -15.35 -21.31 -20.35
C ASP A 92 -14.56 -19.98 -20.27
N ILE A 93 -13.40 -20.05 -19.63
CA ILE A 93 -12.31 -19.07 -19.71
C ILE A 93 -11.26 -19.68 -20.63
N VAL A 94 -10.99 -19.04 -21.77
CA VAL A 94 -10.15 -19.61 -22.83
C VAL A 94 -8.83 -18.86 -22.93
N LEU A 95 -7.72 -19.59 -22.89
CA LEU A 95 -6.37 -19.08 -23.02
C LEU A 95 -5.78 -19.50 -24.37
N GLY A 96 -5.16 -18.56 -25.09
CA GLY A 96 -4.51 -18.83 -26.37
C GLY A 96 -3.39 -17.85 -26.72
N PHE A 97 -2.75 -18.07 -27.86
CA PHE A 97 -1.74 -17.18 -28.40
C PHE A 97 -2.28 -16.29 -29.50
N ASP A 98 -1.70 -15.09 -29.62
CA ASP A 98 -1.88 -14.18 -30.74
C ASP A 98 -0.50 -13.63 -31.12
N ALA A 99 0.07 -14.19 -32.19
CA ALA A 99 1.41 -13.85 -32.66
C ALA A 99 1.56 -12.39 -33.16
N SER A 100 0.45 -11.64 -33.31
CA SER A 100 0.51 -10.21 -33.63
C SER A 100 0.89 -9.33 -32.44
N LEU A 101 0.84 -9.88 -31.22
CA LEU A 101 1.11 -9.16 -29.98
C LEU A 101 2.59 -9.24 -29.59
N LYS A 102 3.07 -8.17 -28.94
CA LYS A 102 4.40 -8.15 -28.31
C LYS A 102 4.51 -9.19 -27.19
N PRO A 103 5.71 -9.58 -26.75
CA PRO A 103 5.88 -10.71 -25.83
C PRO A 103 5.03 -10.68 -24.55
N GLU A 104 4.95 -9.54 -23.86
CA GLU A 104 4.15 -9.37 -22.64
C GLU A 104 2.75 -8.77 -22.89
N ALA A 105 2.37 -8.54 -24.16
CA ALA A 105 1.09 -7.94 -24.51
C ALA A 105 -0.03 -8.98 -24.55
N TYR A 106 -1.26 -8.55 -24.26
CA TYR A 106 -2.44 -9.40 -24.29
C TYR A 106 -3.72 -8.66 -24.72
N ARG A 107 -4.69 -9.44 -25.16
CA ARG A 107 -6.09 -9.03 -25.39
C ARG A 107 -7.00 -9.87 -24.51
N LEU A 108 -7.85 -9.23 -23.72
CA LEU A 108 -8.85 -9.88 -22.87
C LEU A 108 -10.24 -9.40 -23.27
N ARG A 109 -11.14 -10.35 -23.57
CA ARG A 109 -12.55 -10.09 -23.86
C ARG A 109 -13.42 -10.92 -22.94
N VAL A 110 -14.09 -10.25 -22.00
CA VAL A 110 -15.04 -10.87 -21.06
C VAL A 110 -16.46 -10.51 -21.50
N THR A 111 -17.26 -11.53 -21.75
CA THR A 111 -18.69 -11.42 -22.09
C THR A 111 -19.52 -12.26 -21.11
N GLY A 112 -20.84 -12.08 -21.04
CA GLY A 112 -21.69 -12.93 -20.20
C GLY A 112 -21.62 -14.42 -20.55
N THR A 113 -21.12 -14.78 -21.74
CA THR A 113 -21.03 -16.18 -22.19
C THR A 113 -19.65 -16.82 -22.05
N ARG A 114 -18.57 -16.04 -22.01
CA ARG A 114 -17.17 -16.55 -21.96
C ARG A 114 -16.18 -15.43 -21.71
N ALA A 115 -15.00 -15.80 -21.21
CA ALA A 115 -13.81 -14.96 -21.22
C ALA A 115 -12.78 -15.51 -22.23
N LEU A 116 -12.29 -14.67 -23.13
CA LEU A 116 -11.26 -15.01 -24.11
C LEU A 116 -10.01 -14.19 -23.82
N LEU A 117 -8.88 -14.86 -23.67
CA LEU A 117 -7.60 -14.25 -23.37
C LEU A 117 -6.54 -14.76 -24.34
N ALA A 118 -5.96 -13.84 -25.11
CA ALA A 118 -4.86 -14.13 -26.02
C ALA A 118 -3.63 -13.27 -25.67
N GLY A 119 -2.45 -13.88 -25.64
CA GLY A 119 -1.17 -13.19 -25.39
C GLY A 119 -0.14 -13.44 -26.49
N GLY A 120 0.83 -12.54 -26.63
CA GLY A 120 1.93 -12.73 -27.60
C GLY A 120 2.88 -13.87 -27.23
N THR A 121 3.06 -14.11 -25.93
CA THR A 121 3.75 -15.28 -25.36
C THR A 121 3.02 -15.75 -24.10
N LYS A 122 3.55 -16.77 -23.41
CA LYS A 122 3.04 -17.24 -22.12
C LYS A 122 2.98 -16.10 -21.08
N ALA A 123 3.98 -15.22 -21.07
CA ALA A 123 4.00 -14.06 -20.16
C ALA A 123 2.84 -13.10 -20.43
N GLY A 124 2.53 -12.82 -21.71
CA GLY A 124 1.37 -12.03 -22.09
C GLY A 124 0.05 -12.67 -21.62
N VAL A 125 -0.12 -13.97 -21.85
CA VAL A 125 -1.29 -14.72 -21.35
C VAL A 125 -1.37 -14.60 -19.83
N PHE A 126 -0.29 -14.86 -19.11
CA PHE A 126 -0.23 -14.75 -17.67
C PHE A 126 -0.64 -13.36 -17.16
N HIS A 127 -0.12 -12.28 -17.75
CA HIS A 127 -0.49 -10.91 -17.39
C HIS A 127 -1.98 -10.63 -17.59
N GLY A 128 -2.58 -11.18 -18.63
CA GLY A 128 -4.01 -11.08 -18.85
C GLY A 128 -4.83 -11.86 -17.81
N THR A 129 -4.31 -12.98 -17.27
CA THR A 129 -4.99 -13.67 -16.17
C THR A 129 -4.98 -12.81 -14.91
N ARG A 130 -3.89 -12.07 -14.64
CA ARG A 130 -3.81 -11.14 -13.50
C ARG A 130 -4.90 -10.07 -13.58
N THR A 131 -5.09 -9.48 -14.76
CA THR A 131 -6.18 -8.52 -15.01
C THR A 131 -7.56 -9.15 -14.84
N LEU A 132 -7.78 -10.36 -15.37
CA LEU A 132 -9.03 -11.08 -15.20
C LEU A 132 -9.38 -11.31 -13.73
N LEU A 133 -8.40 -11.68 -12.90
CA LEU A 133 -8.61 -11.85 -11.45
C LEU A 133 -9.07 -10.53 -10.79
N GLN A 134 -8.54 -9.38 -11.21
CA GLN A 134 -8.95 -8.07 -10.66
C GLN A 134 -10.41 -7.72 -10.99
N LEU A 135 -10.97 -8.26 -12.08
CA LEU A 135 -12.37 -8.04 -12.46
C LEU A 135 -13.39 -8.74 -11.54
N PHE A 136 -12.95 -9.76 -10.79
CA PHE A 136 -13.78 -10.46 -9.81
C PHE A 136 -13.79 -9.73 -8.44
N PRO A 137 -14.80 -9.98 -7.58
CA PRO A 137 -14.84 -9.45 -6.23
C PRO A 137 -13.63 -9.90 -5.40
N LEU A 138 -13.17 -9.06 -4.46
CA LEU A 138 -12.00 -9.36 -3.63
C LEU A 138 -12.21 -10.58 -2.72
N GLU A 139 -13.45 -10.83 -2.31
CA GLU A 139 -13.87 -11.90 -1.41
C GLU A 139 -13.54 -13.29 -1.98
N LEU A 140 -13.46 -13.40 -3.32
CA LEU A 140 -13.06 -14.63 -4.00
C LEU A 140 -11.61 -15.03 -3.67
N PHE A 141 -10.77 -14.05 -3.32
CA PHE A 141 -9.33 -14.22 -3.11
C PHE A 141 -8.88 -13.89 -1.69
N ALA A 142 -9.79 -13.51 -0.80
CA ALA A 142 -9.50 -13.23 0.59
C ALA A 142 -8.89 -14.47 1.28
N ALA A 143 -7.91 -14.23 2.15
CA ALA A 143 -7.23 -15.26 2.94
C ALA A 143 -8.19 -15.96 3.92
N ALA A 144 -9.16 -15.23 4.44
CA ALA A 144 -10.26 -15.78 5.23
C ALA A 144 -11.48 -16.03 4.34
N LYS A 145 -12.15 -17.17 4.53
CA LYS A 145 -13.38 -17.50 3.80
C LYS A 145 -14.50 -16.50 4.17
N PRO A 146 -15.12 -15.83 3.20
CA PRO A 146 -16.16 -14.85 3.47
C PRO A 146 -17.43 -15.49 4.05
N ALA A 147 -18.10 -14.77 4.96
CA ALA A 147 -19.30 -15.25 5.67
C ALA A 147 -20.58 -15.23 4.83
N ALA A 148 -20.66 -14.34 3.82
CA ALA A 148 -21.76 -14.26 2.87
C ALA A 148 -21.26 -14.60 1.46
N LEU A 149 -22.02 -15.41 0.73
CA LEU A 149 -21.74 -15.75 -0.67
C LEU A 149 -22.07 -14.54 -1.54
N ALA A 150 -21.04 -13.82 -1.99
CA ALA A 150 -21.19 -12.87 -3.08
C ALA A 150 -21.48 -13.64 -4.39
N GLU A 151 -22.17 -12.99 -5.33
CA GLU A 151 -22.27 -13.50 -6.70
C GLU A 151 -20.87 -13.45 -7.34
N TRP A 152 -20.23 -14.61 -7.54
CA TRP A 152 -18.89 -14.74 -8.12
C TRP A 152 -18.88 -14.38 -9.60
N SER A 153 -18.86 -13.08 -9.89
CA SER A 153 -19.02 -12.56 -11.24
C SER A 153 -18.06 -11.43 -11.56
N ALA A 154 -17.50 -11.44 -12.76
CA ALA A 154 -16.64 -10.39 -13.29
C ALA A 154 -17.43 -9.41 -14.17
N ALA A 155 -17.04 -8.13 -14.15
CA ALA A 155 -17.54 -7.15 -15.11
C ALA A 155 -17.12 -7.53 -16.55
N CYS A 156 -18.04 -7.43 -17.51
CA CYS A 156 -17.70 -7.66 -18.91
C CYS A 156 -16.94 -6.48 -19.50
N VAL A 157 -15.91 -6.76 -20.29
CA VAL A 157 -14.95 -5.76 -20.75
C VAL A 157 -14.15 -6.26 -21.95
N GLU A 158 -13.76 -5.34 -22.83
CA GLU A 158 -12.71 -5.54 -23.83
C GLU A 158 -11.46 -4.75 -23.44
N ILE A 159 -10.32 -5.43 -23.30
CA ILE A 159 -9.04 -4.88 -22.88
C ILE A 159 -7.97 -5.27 -23.91
N GLU A 160 -7.19 -4.28 -24.34
CA GLU A 160 -5.89 -4.49 -24.99
C GLU A 160 -4.83 -3.81 -24.15
N ASP A 161 -3.72 -4.50 -23.88
CA ASP A 161 -2.77 -4.05 -22.88
C ASP A 161 -1.35 -4.59 -23.11
N GLN A 162 -0.35 -3.81 -22.69
CA GLN A 162 1.07 -4.13 -22.81
C GLN A 162 1.90 -3.24 -21.87
N PRO A 163 3.07 -3.70 -21.38
CA PRO A 163 3.95 -2.87 -20.56
C PRO A 163 4.70 -1.82 -21.39
N THR A 164 5.06 -0.72 -20.74
CA THR A 164 5.95 0.32 -21.27
C THR A 164 7.42 0.06 -20.91
N MET A 165 7.70 -0.61 -19.80
CA MET A 165 9.06 -0.95 -19.38
C MET A 165 9.28 -2.46 -19.43
N ARG A 166 10.45 -2.88 -19.95
CA ARG A 166 10.85 -4.29 -19.95
C ARG A 166 10.96 -4.84 -18.54
N TRP A 167 11.67 -4.14 -17.65
CA TRP A 167 11.87 -4.58 -16.27
C TRP A 167 11.15 -3.67 -15.28
N ARG A 168 10.35 -4.31 -14.43
CA ARG A 168 9.63 -3.72 -13.31
C ARG A 168 10.14 -4.46 -12.08
N ILE A 169 11.06 -3.84 -11.37
CA ILE A 169 11.97 -4.51 -10.43
C ILE A 169 11.58 -4.17 -8.99
N LEU A 170 11.16 -5.19 -8.23
CA LEU A 170 11.04 -5.06 -6.78
C LEU A 170 12.39 -5.43 -6.15
N ASP A 171 12.98 -4.48 -5.44
CA ASP A 171 14.16 -4.69 -4.62
C ASP A 171 13.79 -5.29 -3.27
N VAL A 172 14.37 -6.43 -2.92
CA VAL A 172 14.23 -7.04 -1.60
C VAL A 172 15.59 -7.11 -0.93
N ASP A 173 15.70 -6.43 0.22
CA ASP A 173 16.89 -6.42 1.06
C ASP A 173 16.84 -7.56 2.08
N ALA A 174 17.42 -8.71 1.73
CA ALA A 174 17.60 -9.82 2.65
C ALA A 174 18.95 -9.77 3.39
N GLY A 175 19.87 -8.93 2.93
CA GLY A 175 21.20 -8.78 3.49
C GLY A 175 21.14 -8.23 4.91
N PHE A 176 20.57 -7.04 5.06
CA PHE A 176 20.41 -6.37 6.35
C PHE A 176 19.34 -7.04 7.20
N PHE A 177 18.21 -7.42 6.61
CA PHE A 177 17.08 -8.04 7.30
C PHE A 177 16.76 -9.40 6.69
N HIS A 178 17.01 -10.49 7.42
CA HIS A 178 16.68 -11.81 6.89
C HIS A 178 15.16 -11.93 6.68
N LYS A 179 14.74 -12.12 5.41
CA LYS A 179 13.35 -12.37 5.07
C LYS A 179 13.15 -13.88 4.86
N PRO A 180 12.35 -14.58 5.69
CA PRO A 180 12.03 -15.98 5.49
C PRO A 180 11.48 -16.24 4.09
N LYS A 181 11.76 -17.44 3.55
CA LYS A 181 11.32 -17.85 2.21
C LYS A 181 9.81 -17.69 2.04
N GLU A 182 9.02 -18.02 3.03
CA GLU A 182 7.55 -17.99 2.98
C GLU A 182 7.05 -16.56 2.72
N LEU A 183 7.71 -15.55 3.30
CA LEU A 183 7.39 -14.15 3.02
C LEU A 183 7.81 -13.75 1.61
N LEU A 184 8.96 -14.23 1.11
CA LEU A 184 9.36 -14.01 -0.28
C LEU A 184 8.36 -14.61 -1.28
N LEU A 185 7.87 -15.84 -1.05
CA LEU A 185 6.86 -16.46 -1.90
C LEU A 185 5.56 -15.67 -1.90
N ARG A 186 5.16 -15.18 -0.72
CA ARG A 186 4.00 -14.30 -0.57
C ARG A 186 4.19 -13.00 -1.36
N ASP A 187 5.37 -12.37 -1.29
CA ASP A 187 5.67 -11.14 -2.04
C ASP A 187 5.65 -11.38 -3.56
N LEU A 188 6.14 -12.53 -4.03
CA LEU A 188 6.06 -12.96 -5.43
C LEU A 188 4.61 -13.06 -5.94
N ASP A 189 3.65 -13.44 -5.08
CA ASP A 189 2.23 -13.42 -5.45
C ASP A 189 1.72 -11.98 -5.68
N GLN A 190 2.14 -11.01 -4.86
CA GLN A 190 1.76 -9.60 -5.07
C GLN A 190 2.47 -8.97 -6.26
N MET A 191 3.74 -9.31 -6.48
CA MET A 191 4.48 -8.90 -7.67
C MET A 191 3.75 -9.38 -8.92
N ALA A 192 3.38 -10.67 -8.96
CA ALA A 192 2.61 -11.26 -10.04
C ALA A 192 1.27 -10.55 -10.25
N GLN A 193 0.50 -10.32 -9.18
CA GLN A 193 -0.81 -9.67 -9.25
C GLN A 193 -0.76 -8.28 -9.88
N HIS A 194 0.35 -7.57 -9.70
CA HIS A 194 0.59 -6.22 -10.20
C HIS A 194 1.58 -6.19 -11.38
N LYS A 195 1.85 -7.35 -11.99
CA LYS A 195 2.67 -7.50 -13.21
C LYS A 195 4.13 -7.05 -13.05
N ILE A 196 4.66 -6.98 -11.83
CA ILE A 196 6.08 -6.78 -11.54
C ILE A 196 6.81 -8.06 -11.92
N ASN A 197 7.83 -7.99 -12.79
CA ASN A 197 8.41 -9.16 -13.44
C ASN A 197 9.87 -9.43 -13.07
N VAL A 198 10.47 -8.67 -12.15
CA VAL A 198 11.81 -8.93 -11.65
C VAL A 198 11.87 -8.79 -10.13
N LEU A 199 12.34 -9.84 -9.46
CA LEU A 199 12.79 -9.80 -8.07
C LEU A 199 14.30 -9.56 -8.08
N ARG A 200 14.75 -8.39 -7.61
CA ARG A 200 16.18 -8.16 -7.38
C ARG A 200 16.49 -8.37 -5.90
N TRP A 201 17.22 -9.45 -5.62
CA TRP A 201 17.34 -10.00 -4.28
C TRP A 201 18.73 -9.74 -3.71
N LEU A 202 18.85 -8.79 -2.78
CA LEU A 202 20.11 -8.49 -2.11
C LEU A 202 20.40 -9.56 -1.04
N LEU A 203 21.42 -10.37 -1.28
CA LEU A 203 21.74 -11.58 -0.50
C LEU A 203 22.90 -11.39 0.48
N ASN A 204 23.47 -10.20 0.56
CA ASN A 204 24.40 -9.86 1.62
C ASN A 204 24.38 -8.35 1.95
N ALA A 205 24.83 -8.04 3.15
CA ALA A 205 25.09 -6.71 3.64
C ALA A 205 26.40 -6.70 4.42
N GLU A 206 26.82 -5.54 4.91
CA GLU A 206 28.04 -5.39 5.71
C GLU A 206 28.06 -6.43 6.84
N GLY A 207 29.05 -7.32 6.76
CA GLY A 207 29.21 -8.45 7.66
C GLY A 207 28.22 -9.62 7.52
N ASN A 208 27.10 -9.48 6.83
CA ASN A 208 26.00 -10.46 6.80
C ASN A 208 25.86 -11.14 5.43
N TRP A 209 26.24 -12.42 5.32
CA TRP A 209 26.15 -13.22 4.09
C TRP A 209 25.02 -14.25 4.10
N ARG A 210 23.92 -13.98 3.38
CA ARG A 210 22.79 -14.92 3.31
C ARG A 210 22.96 -15.96 2.20
N LEU A 211 23.81 -15.68 1.21
CA LEU A 211 24.17 -16.59 0.13
C LEU A 211 25.14 -17.68 0.64
N PRO A 212 24.83 -18.97 0.45
CA PRO A 212 25.76 -20.05 0.82
C PRO A 212 26.89 -20.12 -0.21
N ILE A 213 28.13 -19.91 0.23
CA ILE A 213 29.33 -20.03 -0.60
C ILE A 213 30.16 -21.19 -0.07
N ASP A 214 30.19 -22.31 -0.81
CA ASP A 214 30.74 -23.58 -0.32
C ASP A 214 32.21 -23.50 0.10
N LYS A 215 33.01 -22.69 -0.61
CA LYS A 215 34.43 -22.46 -0.31
C LYS A 215 34.65 -21.51 0.88
N HIS A 216 33.60 -20.82 1.30
CA HIS A 216 33.62 -19.80 2.34
C HIS A 216 32.50 -20.00 3.38
N PRO A 217 32.41 -21.18 4.03
CA PRO A 217 31.37 -21.48 5.03
C PRO A 217 31.45 -20.54 6.25
N GLU A 218 32.61 -19.93 6.50
CA GLU A 218 32.82 -18.93 7.55
C GLU A 218 31.96 -17.68 7.35
N LEU A 219 31.62 -17.29 6.12
CA LEU A 219 30.79 -16.12 5.85
C LEU A 219 29.36 -16.30 6.37
N ALA A 220 28.80 -17.49 6.16
CA ALA A 220 27.52 -17.88 6.73
C ALA A 220 27.61 -18.11 8.24
N ALA A 221 28.72 -18.68 8.73
CA ALA A 221 28.94 -18.92 10.16
C ALA A 221 29.07 -17.61 10.96
N ALA A 222 29.65 -16.56 10.37
CA ALA A 222 29.80 -15.25 11.00
C ALA A 222 28.46 -14.57 11.35
N ILE A 223 27.34 -15.04 10.79
CA ILE A 223 25.98 -14.58 11.13
C ILE A 223 25.45 -15.25 12.42
N LYS A 224 25.99 -16.40 12.82
CA LYS A 224 25.51 -17.15 13.97
C LYS A 224 25.96 -16.50 15.29
N GLY A 225 25.20 -15.52 15.79
CA GLY A 225 25.22 -15.23 17.24
C GLY A 225 25.20 -13.78 17.76
N ALA A 226 24.89 -12.73 17.00
CA ALA A 226 24.69 -11.40 17.60
C ALA A 226 23.84 -10.46 16.74
N PRO A 227 22.99 -9.61 17.34
CA PRO A 227 22.45 -8.44 16.65
C PRO A 227 23.64 -7.48 16.41
N ARG A 228 24.18 -7.47 15.20
CA ARG A 228 25.14 -6.42 14.85
C ARG A 228 24.39 -5.10 14.74
N SER A 229 24.88 -4.15 15.52
CA SER A 229 24.44 -2.79 15.75
C SER A 229 24.17 -2.05 14.44
N TYR A 230 22.90 -1.82 14.14
CA TYR A 230 22.48 -0.89 13.09
C TYR A 230 22.88 0.57 13.40
N GLU A 231 23.23 0.88 14.66
CA GLU A 231 23.73 2.21 15.06
C GLU A 231 25.13 2.55 14.51
N GLU A 232 26.00 1.56 14.25
CA GLU A 232 27.37 1.84 13.78
C GLU A 232 27.43 2.17 12.27
N GLU A 233 26.46 1.73 11.48
CA GLU A 233 26.49 1.87 10.01
C GLU A 233 25.47 2.89 9.47
N ARG A 234 24.40 3.26 10.22
CA ARG A 234 23.42 4.29 9.79
C ARG A 234 22.82 5.13 10.94
N PRO A 235 23.31 6.36 11.20
CA PRO A 235 22.85 7.21 12.32
C PRO A 235 21.44 7.83 12.20
N ASN A 236 20.62 7.40 11.22
CA ASN A 236 19.36 8.06 10.86
C ASN A 236 18.08 7.31 11.28
N LEU A 237 18.15 6.32 12.17
CA LEU A 237 16.96 5.66 12.72
C LEU A 237 16.03 6.67 13.39
N ARG A 238 14.72 6.57 13.12
CA ARG A 238 13.67 7.38 13.76
C ARG A 238 12.44 6.52 14.03
N GLY A 239 11.80 6.72 15.19
CA GLY A 239 10.49 6.13 15.52
C GLY A 239 10.54 4.63 15.83
N ASP A 240 9.55 3.88 15.33
CA ASP A 240 9.26 2.50 15.72
C ASP A 240 10.41 1.51 15.46
N GLU A 241 11.26 1.79 14.48
CA GLU A 241 12.42 0.96 14.13
C GLU A 241 13.49 0.95 15.24
N PHE A 242 13.67 2.08 15.93
CA PHE A 242 14.54 2.17 17.11
C PHE A 242 13.94 1.42 18.31
N ALA A 243 12.62 1.49 18.49
CA ALA A 243 11.91 0.79 19.56
C ALA A 243 11.90 -0.73 19.36
N LEU A 244 11.73 -1.21 18.12
CA LEU A 244 11.81 -2.63 17.76
C LEU A 244 13.24 -3.18 17.89
N TYR A 245 14.25 -2.36 17.60
CA TYR A 245 15.66 -2.67 17.83
C TYR A 245 15.98 -2.82 19.33
N GLN A 246 15.53 -1.88 20.17
CA GLN A 246 15.70 -1.98 21.63
C GLN A 246 15.01 -3.20 22.26
N ALA A 247 14.00 -3.77 21.59
CA ALA A 247 13.28 -4.96 22.07
C ALA A 247 14.07 -6.29 21.93
N GLY A 248 15.31 -6.26 21.40
CA GLY A 248 16.24 -7.38 21.50
C GLY A 248 15.87 -8.65 20.73
N ARG A 249 15.06 -8.55 19.67
CA ARG A 249 14.67 -9.73 18.86
C ARG A 249 15.86 -10.23 18.03
N PRO A 250 16.28 -11.50 18.14
CA PRO A 250 17.35 -12.06 17.32
C PRO A 250 17.06 -11.86 15.83
N HIS A 251 18.03 -11.32 15.09
CA HIS A 251 18.00 -11.20 13.63
C HIS A 251 19.14 -12.04 13.05
N GLY A 252 18.79 -13.15 12.40
CA GLY A 252 19.74 -14.12 11.84
C GLY A 252 19.07 -14.97 10.77
N GLY A 253 19.86 -15.76 10.04
CA GLY A 253 19.37 -16.65 9.00
C GLY A 253 20.24 -16.62 7.74
N THR A 254 20.25 -17.72 7.01
CA THR A 254 20.92 -17.89 5.71
C THR A 254 19.98 -18.67 4.83
N TYR A 255 20.01 -18.44 3.52
CA TYR A 255 19.25 -19.28 2.61
C TYR A 255 20.04 -20.54 2.30
N THR A 256 19.38 -21.68 2.37
CA THR A 256 19.89 -22.92 1.79
C THR A 256 19.77 -22.86 0.27
N GLU A 257 20.55 -23.67 -0.45
CA GLU A 257 20.41 -23.74 -1.90
C GLU A 257 19.01 -24.19 -2.34
N ASP A 258 18.38 -25.07 -1.58
CA ASP A 258 17.05 -25.59 -1.90
C ASP A 258 15.99 -24.52 -1.73
N GLU A 259 16.10 -23.68 -0.70
CA GLU A 259 15.23 -22.49 -0.56
C GLU A 259 15.44 -21.51 -1.72
N ILE A 260 16.68 -21.27 -2.16
CA ILE A 260 16.96 -20.42 -3.33
C ILE A 260 16.32 -21.01 -4.59
N LYS A 261 16.49 -22.31 -4.85
CA LYS A 261 15.89 -23.01 -6.00
C LYS A 261 14.37 -22.96 -5.96
N GLU A 262 13.77 -23.11 -4.78
CA GLU A 262 12.32 -23.01 -4.59
C GLU A 262 11.80 -21.60 -4.90
N VAL A 263 12.45 -20.55 -4.39
CA VAL A 263 12.10 -19.15 -4.70
C VAL A 263 12.18 -18.90 -6.20
N ILE A 264 13.25 -19.36 -6.86
CA ILE A 264 13.44 -19.21 -8.31
C ILE A 264 12.32 -19.94 -9.08
N ALA A 265 12.02 -21.19 -8.73
CA ALA A 265 10.98 -21.96 -9.40
C ALA A 265 9.59 -21.33 -9.21
N TYR A 266 9.29 -20.84 -8.00
CA TYR A 266 8.03 -20.17 -7.70
C TYR A 266 7.87 -18.85 -8.46
N ALA A 267 8.95 -18.07 -8.58
CA ALA A 267 9.00 -16.84 -9.36
C ALA A 267 8.82 -17.12 -10.86
N GLN A 268 9.51 -18.13 -11.40
CA GLN A 268 9.41 -18.51 -12.82
C GLN A 268 7.99 -18.96 -13.20
N ALA A 269 7.30 -19.70 -12.34
CA ALA A 269 5.90 -20.09 -12.53
C ALA A 269 4.94 -18.87 -12.63
N ARG A 270 5.42 -17.69 -12.23
CA ARG A 270 4.71 -16.40 -12.27
C ARG A 270 5.32 -15.41 -13.26
N HIS A 271 6.18 -15.87 -14.15
CA HIS A 271 6.88 -15.03 -15.12
C HIS A 271 7.70 -13.90 -14.46
N ILE A 272 8.26 -14.18 -13.27
CA ILE A 272 9.15 -13.27 -12.54
C ILE A 272 10.59 -13.80 -12.64
N GLU A 273 11.50 -12.95 -13.13
CA GLU A 273 12.94 -13.22 -13.15
C GLU A 273 13.57 -12.89 -11.78
N VAL A 274 14.42 -13.78 -11.27
CA VAL A 274 15.17 -13.52 -10.03
C VAL A 274 16.59 -13.11 -10.40
N ILE A 275 16.94 -11.86 -10.13
CA ILE A 275 18.30 -11.32 -10.30
C ILE A 275 18.95 -11.25 -8.92
N PRO A 276 19.96 -12.10 -8.63
CA PRO A 276 20.67 -12.01 -7.37
C PRO A 276 21.51 -10.73 -7.35
N ARG A 277 21.56 -10.08 -6.19
CA ARG A 277 22.39 -8.92 -5.93
C ARG A 277 23.30 -9.21 -4.75
N VAL A 278 24.58 -8.94 -4.91
CA VAL A 278 25.58 -9.01 -3.84
C VAL A 278 26.47 -7.78 -3.83
N ARG A 279 26.96 -7.43 -2.65
CA ARG A 279 27.98 -6.40 -2.41
C ARG A 279 29.33 -7.10 -2.21
N VAL A 280 30.36 -6.66 -2.92
CA VAL A 280 31.74 -7.12 -2.71
C VAL A 280 32.60 -5.92 -2.35
N ASP A 281 33.58 -6.15 -1.49
CA ASP A 281 34.45 -5.08 -1.04
C ASP A 281 35.42 -4.64 -2.14
N PHE A 282 35.72 -3.34 -2.16
CA PHE A 282 36.76 -2.74 -2.97
C PHE A 282 38.11 -3.10 -2.36
N ALA A 283 38.59 -4.28 -2.74
CA ALA A 283 39.84 -4.83 -2.29
C ALA A 283 40.51 -5.62 -3.42
N LEU A 284 41.83 -5.54 -3.49
CA LEU A 284 42.65 -6.00 -4.63
C LEU A 284 43.73 -7.00 -4.20
N GLU A 285 43.71 -7.49 -2.96
CA GLU A 285 44.61 -8.58 -2.56
C GLU A 285 44.19 -9.88 -3.25
N SER A 286 45.14 -10.80 -3.41
CA SER A 286 44.89 -12.06 -4.12
C SER A 286 43.74 -12.89 -3.51
N GLU A 287 43.62 -12.87 -2.18
CA GLU A 287 42.54 -13.51 -1.43
C GLU A 287 41.17 -12.86 -1.68
N ASP A 288 41.11 -11.51 -1.74
CA ASP A 288 39.87 -10.79 -2.03
C ASP A 288 39.39 -11.09 -3.45
N ARG A 289 40.33 -11.14 -4.40
CA ARG A 289 40.05 -11.49 -5.81
C ARG A 289 39.57 -12.94 -5.95
N ALA A 290 40.11 -13.86 -5.14
CA ALA A 290 39.65 -15.25 -5.10
C ALA A 290 38.20 -15.34 -4.59
N LEU A 291 37.89 -14.67 -3.48
CA LEU A 291 36.53 -14.61 -2.94
C LEU A 291 35.53 -14.03 -3.97
N GLN A 292 35.89 -12.93 -4.65
CA GLN A 292 35.05 -12.36 -5.71
C GLN A 292 34.77 -13.37 -6.84
N GLY A 293 35.77 -14.16 -7.23
CA GLY A 293 35.61 -15.25 -8.20
C GLY A 293 34.66 -16.34 -7.72
N ASP A 294 34.80 -16.77 -6.47
CA ASP A 294 33.97 -17.80 -5.85
C ASP A 294 32.51 -17.34 -5.66
N VAL A 295 32.30 -16.06 -5.36
CA VAL A 295 30.96 -15.44 -5.37
C VAL A 295 30.35 -15.53 -6.76
N LEU A 296 31.08 -15.15 -7.82
CA LEU A 296 30.57 -15.23 -9.19
C LEU A 296 30.26 -16.67 -9.64
N ASP A 297 31.09 -17.64 -9.25
CA ASP A 297 30.84 -19.06 -9.50
C ASP A 297 29.55 -19.54 -8.82
N THR A 298 29.37 -19.15 -7.55
CA THR A 298 28.18 -19.47 -6.76
C THR A 298 26.92 -18.88 -7.40
N LEU A 299 26.95 -17.58 -7.75
CA LEU A 299 25.83 -16.92 -8.42
C LEU A 299 25.51 -17.56 -9.76
N ALA A 300 26.52 -17.89 -10.56
CA ALA A 300 26.33 -18.51 -11.87
C ALA A 300 25.72 -19.91 -11.78
N ARG A 301 26.07 -20.66 -10.74
CA ARG A 301 25.57 -22.01 -10.46
C ARG A 301 24.13 -22.01 -9.93
N LEU A 302 23.82 -21.13 -8.98
CA LEU A 302 22.53 -21.13 -8.27
C LEU A 302 21.42 -20.40 -9.02
N PHE A 303 21.76 -19.35 -9.79
CA PHE A 303 20.77 -18.53 -10.48
C PHE A 303 20.84 -18.79 -11.99
N PRO A 304 19.81 -19.41 -12.60
CA PRO A 304 19.85 -19.78 -14.02
C PRO A 304 19.71 -18.58 -14.97
N GLY A 305 19.13 -17.47 -14.51
CA GLY A 305 18.93 -16.25 -15.30
C GLY A 305 20.24 -15.65 -15.84
N GLU A 306 20.15 -14.88 -16.92
CA GLU A 306 21.33 -14.30 -17.60
C GLU A 306 22.00 -13.21 -16.75
N PHE A 307 21.24 -12.55 -15.87
CA PHE A 307 21.69 -11.35 -15.16
C PHE A 307 22.05 -11.62 -13.70
N ILE A 308 23.13 -10.99 -13.26
CA ILE A 308 23.54 -10.93 -11.85
C ILE A 308 23.92 -9.48 -11.53
N GLN A 309 23.67 -9.03 -10.31
CA GLN A 309 24.15 -7.73 -9.84
C GLN A 309 25.28 -7.90 -8.82
N VAL A 310 26.41 -7.24 -9.08
CA VAL A 310 27.51 -7.13 -8.13
C VAL A 310 27.86 -5.67 -7.95
N ASP A 311 27.68 -5.18 -6.73
CA ASP A 311 28.03 -3.82 -6.35
C ASP A 311 29.37 -3.82 -5.64
N VAL A 312 30.31 -3.00 -6.11
CA VAL A 312 31.59 -2.80 -5.44
C VAL A 312 31.42 -1.70 -4.40
N VAL A 313 31.70 -2.01 -3.15
CA VAL A 313 31.51 -1.09 -2.01
C VAL A 313 32.80 -0.90 -1.26
N ASP A 314 32.94 0.20 -0.51
CA ASP A 314 34.16 0.44 0.24
C ASP A 314 34.38 -0.62 1.31
N HIS A 315 35.59 -1.18 1.34
CA HIS A 315 35.99 -2.12 2.37
C HIS A 315 35.99 -1.41 3.75
N PRO A 316 35.51 -2.03 4.84
CA PRO A 316 35.48 -1.39 6.17
C PRO A 316 36.84 -0.85 6.63
N ASN A 317 37.92 -1.52 6.23
CA ASN A 317 39.31 -1.09 6.42
C ASN A 317 39.96 -0.57 5.11
N LEU A 318 39.27 0.32 4.39
CA LEU A 318 39.69 0.79 3.06
C LEU A 318 41.10 1.36 3.07
N ALA A 319 41.46 2.17 4.09
CA ALA A 319 42.78 2.78 4.18
C ALA A 319 43.92 1.75 4.18
N ALA A 320 43.75 0.64 4.91
CA ALA A 320 44.75 -0.44 4.89
C ALA A 320 44.79 -1.17 3.54
N LYS A 321 43.62 -1.43 2.93
CA LYS A 321 43.55 -2.06 1.60
C LYS A 321 44.22 -1.21 0.52
N LEU A 322 44.02 0.11 0.54
CA LEU A 322 44.70 1.05 -0.37
C LEU A 322 46.22 1.13 -0.12
N ALA A 323 46.66 0.89 1.12
CA ALA A 323 48.08 0.80 1.45
C ALA A 323 48.70 -0.57 1.15
N GLY A 324 47.88 -1.57 0.84
CA GLY A 324 48.26 -2.98 0.66
C GLY A 324 49.06 -3.28 -0.61
N PRO A 325 49.80 -4.40 -0.64
CA PRO A 325 50.63 -4.77 -1.77
C PRO A 325 49.82 -5.07 -3.05
N GLY A 326 48.62 -5.66 -2.93
CA GLY A 326 47.74 -5.94 -4.06
C GLY A 326 47.28 -4.67 -4.76
N PHE A 327 46.86 -3.66 -4.00
CA PHE A 327 46.48 -2.36 -4.55
C PHE A 327 47.65 -1.67 -5.27
N ARG A 328 48.82 -1.59 -4.62
CA ARG A 328 50.03 -0.99 -5.24
C ARG A 328 50.42 -1.68 -6.54
N LYS A 329 50.34 -3.01 -6.57
CA LYS A 329 50.64 -3.80 -7.76
C LYS A 329 49.71 -3.45 -8.92
N VAL A 330 48.39 -3.47 -8.70
CA VAL A 330 47.40 -3.15 -9.75
C VAL A 330 47.57 -1.72 -10.26
N MET A 331 47.81 -0.77 -9.35
CA MET A 331 48.05 0.63 -9.72
C MET A 331 49.22 0.79 -10.70
N VAL A 332 50.31 0.06 -10.48
CA VAL A 332 51.50 0.08 -11.35
C VAL A 332 51.23 -0.66 -12.66
N ASP A 333 50.75 -1.90 -12.57
CA ASP A 333 50.58 -2.77 -13.74
C ASP A 333 49.59 -2.20 -14.74
N GLU A 334 48.50 -1.62 -14.24
CA GLU A 334 47.40 -1.10 -15.06
C GLU A 334 47.51 0.42 -15.27
N SER A 335 48.56 1.06 -14.75
CA SER A 335 48.84 2.51 -14.90
C SER A 335 47.66 3.40 -14.48
N LEU A 336 47.07 3.13 -13.31
CA LEU A 336 45.85 3.78 -12.86
C LEU A 336 46.14 5.08 -12.10
N ALA A 337 45.26 6.07 -12.26
CA ALA A 337 45.43 7.43 -11.72
C ALA A 337 44.91 7.62 -10.28
N GLY A 338 44.48 6.55 -9.61
CA GLY A 338 44.06 6.59 -8.21
C GLY A 338 43.06 5.49 -7.84
N ALA A 339 42.55 5.54 -6.61
CA ALA A 339 41.57 4.60 -6.09
C ALA A 339 40.28 4.54 -6.93
N GLU A 340 39.79 5.69 -7.42
CA GLU A 340 38.59 5.74 -8.27
C GLU A 340 38.79 5.02 -9.61
N ALA A 341 39.94 5.22 -10.26
CA ALA A 341 40.29 4.51 -11.48
C ALA A 341 40.44 2.99 -11.23
N ALA A 342 41.01 2.61 -10.10
CA ALA A 342 41.10 1.21 -9.66
C ALA A 342 39.74 0.58 -9.34
N ARG A 343 38.77 1.34 -8.82
CA ARG A 343 37.41 0.85 -8.60
C ARG A 343 36.70 0.56 -9.92
N VAL A 344 36.76 1.48 -10.89
CA VAL A 344 36.17 1.27 -12.22
C VAL A 344 36.87 0.12 -12.97
N TRP A 345 38.19 0.03 -12.85
CA TRP A 345 38.94 -1.11 -13.39
C TRP A 345 38.46 -2.44 -12.79
N LEU A 346 38.31 -2.52 -11.47
CA LEU A 346 37.81 -3.72 -10.80
C LEU A 346 36.42 -4.10 -11.28
N GLN A 347 35.50 -3.13 -11.42
CA GLN A 347 34.18 -3.38 -11.98
C GLN A 347 34.26 -3.93 -13.41
N GLY A 348 35.17 -3.41 -14.25
CA GLY A 348 35.44 -3.95 -15.58
C GLY A 348 35.95 -5.39 -15.58
N GLU A 349 36.82 -5.73 -14.63
CA GLU A 349 37.27 -7.11 -14.44
C GLU A 349 36.13 -8.03 -14.00
N LEU A 350 35.23 -7.56 -13.12
CA LEU A 350 34.03 -8.32 -12.74
C LEU A 350 33.08 -8.51 -13.94
N VAL A 351 32.93 -7.52 -14.82
CA VAL A 351 32.12 -7.66 -16.06
C VAL A 351 32.71 -8.76 -16.95
N LYS A 352 34.02 -8.75 -17.18
CA LYS A 352 34.70 -9.80 -17.96
C LYS A 352 34.53 -11.16 -17.31
N ALA A 353 34.75 -11.25 -15.99
CA ALA A 353 34.61 -12.49 -15.24
C ALA A 353 33.17 -13.04 -15.27
N ALA A 354 32.16 -12.18 -15.17
CA ALA A 354 30.75 -12.58 -15.33
C ALA A 354 30.47 -13.10 -16.76
N ALA A 355 31.02 -12.45 -17.79
CA ALA A 355 30.85 -12.88 -19.17
C ALA A 355 31.44 -14.27 -19.43
N THR A 356 32.59 -14.62 -18.83
CA THR A 356 33.14 -16.00 -18.93
C THR A 356 32.21 -17.07 -18.36
N ARG A 357 31.30 -16.67 -17.45
CA ARG A 357 30.27 -17.52 -16.83
C ARG A 357 28.93 -17.44 -17.56
N LYS A 358 28.89 -16.86 -18.76
CA LYS A 358 27.68 -16.58 -19.54
C LYS A 358 26.66 -15.73 -18.78
N LYS A 359 27.15 -14.83 -17.93
CA LYS A 359 26.34 -13.85 -17.19
C LYS A 359 26.58 -12.44 -17.70
N ARG A 360 25.57 -11.60 -17.58
CA ARG A 360 25.64 -10.16 -17.79
C ARG A 360 25.59 -9.45 -16.45
N LEU A 361 26.59 -8.61 -16.21
CA LEU A 361 26.74 -7.91 -14.94
C LEU A 361 25.93 -6.62 -14.94
N ILE A 362 25.08 -6.49 -13.93
CA ILE A 362 24.54 -5.22 -13.45
C ILE A 362 25.48 -4.73 -12.35
N THR A 363 25.83 -3.45 -12.35
CA THR A 363 26.63 -2.88 -11.27
C THR A 363 26.16 -1.47 -10.94
N ARG A 364 26.15 -1.15 -9.65
CA ARG A 364 25.99 0.21 -9.18
C ARG A 364 27.32 0.94 -9.26
N LEU A 365 27.30 2.10 -9.89
CA LEU A 365 28.43 3.01 -9.88
C LEU A 365 28.44 3.79 -8.56
N TRP A 366 29.61 3.93 -7.96
CA TRP A 366 29.76 4.60 -6.67
C TRP A 366 29.96 6.09 -6.87
N GLY A 367 29.15 6.91 -6.19
CA GLY A 367 29.24 8.36 -6.21
C GLY A 367 28.03 9.01 -5.54
N PRO A 368 28.17 10.15 -4.86
CA PRO A 368 27.08 10.85 -4.17
C PRO A 368 26.08 11.48 -5.14
N ASN A 369 26.46 11.67 -6.40
CA ASN A 369 25.61 12.24 -7.43
C ASN A 369 25.94 11.67 -8.82
N ALA A 370 25.04 11.94 -9.76
CA ALA A 370 25.10 11.43 -11.12
C ALA A 370 26.33 11.93 -11.92
N GLU A 371 26.88 13.10 -11.58
CA GLU A 371 28.09 13.62 -12.24
C GLU A 371 29.35 12.91 -11.74
N GLU A 372 29.43 12.60 -10.45
CA GLU A 372 30.53 11.82 -9.87
C GLU A 372 30.49 10.36 -10.32
N ILE A 373 29.29 9.79 -10.52
CA ILE A 373 29.09 8.47 -11.11
C ILE A 373 29.72 8.36 -12.51
N LEU A 374 29.73 9.44 -13.30
CA LEU A 374 30.26 9.44 -14.67
C LEU A 374 31.75 9.75 -14.77
N LYS A 375 32.34 10.44 -13.77
CA LYS A 375 33.73 10.93 -13.81
C LYS A 375 34.81 9.83 -13.93
N PRO A 376 34.71 8.66 -13.27
CA PRO A 376 35.75 7.64 -13.39
C PRO A 376 35.57 6.75 -14.64
N GLY A 377 34.55 7.02 -15.47
CA GLY A 377 34.18 6.22 -16.64
C GLY A 377 33.30 5.01 -16.28
N THR A 378 32.72 4.37 -17.29
CA THR A 378 31.83 3.22 -17.10
C THR A 378 32.40 1.95 -17.74
N PRO A 379 32.36 0.79 -17.04
CA PRO A 379 32.88 -0.45 -17.60
C PRO A 379 32.07 -0.90 -18.83
N LYS A 380 32.70 -0.96 -20.00
CA LYS A 380 32.04 -1.37 -21.25
C LYS A 380 31.33 -2.72 -21.08
N GLY A 381 30.09 -2.80 -21.53
CA GLY A 381 29.26 -4.01 -21.46
C GLY A 381 28.51 -4.21 -20.14
N ALA A 382 28.78 -3.40 -19.10
CA ALA A 382 27.97 -3.41 -17.89
C ALA A 382 26.57 -2.80 -18.13
N ILE A 383 25.57 -3.36 -17.44
CA ILE A 383 24.30 -2.68 -17.20
C ILE A 383 24.48 -1.82 -15.95
N VAL A 384 24.07 -0.56 -16.02
CA VAL A 384 24.27 0.40 -14.93
C VAL A 384 23.01 0.51 -14.09
N ASP A 385 23.15 0.29 -12.78
CA ASP A 385 22.12 0.58 -11.78
C ASP A 385 22.28 2.03 -11.30
N LEU A 386 21.42 2.94 -11.78
CA LEU A 386 21.44 4.37 -11.49
C LEU A 386 20.40 4.72 -10.41
N PRO A 387 20.80 4.99 -9.16
CA PRO A 387 19.86 5.37 -8.11
C PRO A 387 19.37 6.81 -8.28
N THR A 388 18.10 7.07 -7.98
CA THR A 388 17.59 8.43 -7.81
C THR A 388 17.94 8.96 -6.41
N PRO A 389 18.40 10.23 -6.29
CA PRO A 389 18.80 10.81 -5.00
C PRO A 389 17.62 10.98 -4.03
N GLU A 390 17.89 10.96 -2.73
CA GLU A 390 16.87 11.17 -1.68
C GLU A 390 16.41 12.63 -1.58
N ARG A 391 17.27 13.61 -1.90
CA ARG A 391 16.96 15.05 -1.93
C ARG A 391 17.74 15.77 -3.02
N GLY A 392 17.04 16.57 -3.83
CA GLY A 392 17.63 17.52 -4.78
C GLY A 392 18.25 16.89 -6.04
N ALA A 393 18.03 17.55 -7.18
CA ALA A 393 18.59 17.25 -8.51
C ALA A 393 18.05 16.03 -9.32
N PRO A 394 16.74 15.92 -9.57
CA PRO A 394 16.19 15.08 -10.66
C PRO A 394 16.90 15.31 -12.01
N GLU A 395 17.32 16.54 -12.26
CA GLU A 395 18.03 16.96 -13.48
C GLU A 395 19.39 16.27 -13.65
N ALA A 396 20.17 16.13 -12.58
CA ALA A 396 21.46 15.45 -12.63
C ALA A 396 21.30 13.97 -12.98
N THR A 397 20.32 13.30 -12.35
CA THR A 397 19.99 11.90 -12.66
C THR A 397 19.52 11.74 -14.10
N THR A 398 18.68 12.67 -14.58
CA THR A 398 18.19 12.70 -15.97
C THR A 398 19.33 12.87 -16.97
N LYS A 399 20.28 13.77 -16.68
CA LYS A 399 21.50 14.01 -17.47
C LYS A 399 22.38 12.76 -17.50
N ALA A 400 22.65 12.15 -16.35
CA ALA A 400 23.49 10.95 -16.31
C ALA A 400 22.86 9.77 -17.03
N LEU A 401 21.55 9.57 -16.89
CA LEU A 401 20.80 8.59 -17.68
C LEU A 401 21.01 8.84 -19.19
N GLY A 402 20.94 10.09 -19.64
CA GLY A 402 21.19 10.46 -21.04
C GLY A 402 22.61 10.13 -21.51
N GLU A 403 23.63 10.44 -20.70
CA GLU A 403 25.03 10.14 -21.04
C GLU A 403 25.32 8.64 -21.05
N LEU A 404 24.82 7.86 -20.09
CA LEU A 404 24.96 6.41 -20.06
C LEU A 404 24.35 5.73 -21.30
N ILE A 405 23.18 6.21 -21.72
CA ILE A 405 22.51 5.75 -22.94
C ILE A 405 23.34 6.11 -24.18
N LYS A 406 23.88 7.34 -24.27
CA LYS A 406 24.78 7.73 -25.38
C LYS A 406 26.04 6.85 -25.45
N LEU A 407 26.54 6.42 -24.29
CA LEU A 407 27.68 5.49 -24.19
C LEU A 407 27.30 4.03 -24.50
N GLY A 408 26.02 3.74 -24.78
CA GLY A 408 25.53 2.42 -25.18
C GLY A 408 25.24 1.46 -24.01
N HIS A 409 25.15 1.97 -22.78
CA HIS A 409 24.82 1.14 -21.62
C HIS A 409 23.33 0.88 -21.51
N GLY A 410 22.98 -0.34 -21.13
CA GLY A 410 21.66 -0.61 -20.54
C GLY A 410 21.61 0.02 -19.15
N VAL A 411 20.50 0.68 -18.80
CA VAL A 411 20.34 1.40 -17.54
C VAL A 411 19.08 0.96 -16.82
N ILE A 412 19.19 0.76 -15.51
CA ILE A 412 18.09 0.59 -14.57
C ILE A 412 18.04 1.84 -13.69
N VAL A 413 16.86 2.41 -13.49
CA VAL A 413 16.67 3.53 -12.56
C VAL A 413 16.09 3.01 -11.25
N SER A 414 16.85 3.11 -10.17
CA SER A 414 16.51 2.56 -8.85
C SER A 414 16.12 3.61 -7.83
N ASN A 415 15.46 3.19 -6.75
CA ASN A 415 14.89 4.05 -5.71
C ASN A 415 13.84 5.03 -6.26
N LEU A 416 13.17 4.68 -7.37
CA LEU A 416 12.30 5.58 -8.11
C LEU A 416 11.14 6.14 -7.27
N VAL A 417 10.72 5.41 -6.25
CA VAL A 417 9.57 5.75 -5.41
C VAL A 417 10.06 6.11 -4.01
N ASP A 418 9.52 7.18 -3.42
CA ASP A 418 9.79 7.55 -2.04
C ASP A 418 9.01 6.71 -1.01
N ASP A 419 9.25 6.98 0.27
CA ASP A 419 8.62 6.31 1.41
C ASP A 419 7.12 6.58 1.52
N GLN A 420 6.61 7.61 0.84
CA GLN A 420 5.19 7.94 0.74
C GLN A 420 4.53 7.28 -0.49
N GLY A 421 5.31 6.59 -1.32
CA GLY A 421 4.82 5.93 -2.52
C GLY A 421 4.72 6.86 -3.74
N ALA A 422 5.34 8.03 -3.73
CA ALA A 422 5.35 8.98 -4.85
C ALA A 422 6.61 8.83 -5.72
N LEU A 423 6.49 9.14 -7.01
CA LEU A 423 7.61 9.10 -7.95
C LEU A 423 8.61 10.24 -7.64
N ARG A 424 9.88 9.89 -7.44
CA ARG A 424 11.00 10.83 -7.26
C ARG A 424 11.49 11.44 -8.55
N LEU A 425 11.28 10.75 -9.68
CA LEU A 425 11.74 11.16 -10.99
C LEU A 425 10.68 10.85 -12.04
N ASN A 426 10.32 11.86 -12.84
CA ASN A 426 9.44 11.68 -13.98
C ASN A 426 10.28 11.41 -15.25
N LEU A 427 10.15 10.20 -15.79
CA LEU A 427 10.83 9.72 -16.99
C LEU A 427 9.94 9.81 -18.25
N ALA A 428 8.79 10.50 -18.17
CA ALA A 428 7.83 10.62 -19.27
C ALA A 428 8.39 11.31 -20.52
N GLU A 429 9.40 12.18 -20.37
CA GLU A 429 10.05 12.90 -21.47
C GLU A 429 11.41 12.25 -21.80
N GLY A 430 11.40 11.48 -22.88
CA GLY A 430 12.61 10.99 -23.54
C GLY A 430 12.37 9.64 -24.19
N GLU A 431 12.46 9.62 -25.52
CA GLU A 431 12.74 8.40 -26.27
C GLU A 431 14.08 7.82 -25.75
N ARG A 432 14.00 6.87 -24.83
CA ARG A 432 15.17 6.24 -24.17
C ARG A 432 15.17 4.71 -24.31
N GLU A 433 14.18 4.17 -25.02
CA GLU A 433 14.19 2.78 -25.47
C GLU A 433 15.18 2.63 -26.64
N PRO A 434 15.99 1.56 -26.71
CA PRO A 434 15.91 0.31 -25.95
C PRO A 434 16.86 0.24 -24.72
N LEU A 435 17.59 1.31 -24.41
CA LEU A 435 18.68 1.26 -23.41
C LEU A 435 18.23 1.57 -21.98
N LEU A 436 17.10 2.23 -21.77
CA LEU A 436 16.43 2.22 -20.47
C LEU A 436 15.72 0.87 -20.29
N LEU A 437 16.32 -0.03 -19.50
CA LEU A 437 15.86 -1.42 -19.35
C LEU A 437 14.76 -1.56 -18.31
N GLY A 438 14.77 -0.75 -17.26
CA GLY A 438 13.78 -0.88 -16.21
C GLY A 438 13.80 0.15 -15.11
N LEU A 439 12.76 0.03 -14.28
CA LEU A 439 12.52 0.81 -13.09
C LEU A 439 12.60 -0.10 -11.88
N ALA A 440 13.21 0.38 -10.79
CA ALA A 440 13.30 -0.36 -9.55
C ALA A 440 12.90 0.48 -8.34
N THR A 441 12.23 -0.17 -7.41
CA THR A 441 12.03 0.35 -6.06
C THR A 441 11.97 -0.80 -5.07
N GLY A 442 12.24 -0.51 -3.81
CA GLY A 442 12.07 -1.46 -2.74
C GLY A 442 12.66 -0.95 -1.45
N SER A 443 12.41 -1.71 -0.40
CA SER A 443 12.79 -1.38 0.97
C SER A 443 13.00 -2.68 1.74
N GLY A 444 13.72 -2.59 2.85
CA GLY A 444 13.83 -3.65 3.84
C GLY A 444 13.39 -3.17 5.22
N SER A 445 12.92 -4.10 6.04
CA SER A 445 12.73 -3.90 7.47
C SER A 445 12.90 -5.21 8.25
N SER A 446 13.23 -5.07 9.54
CA SER A 446 13.33 -6.17 10.49
C SER A 446 11.99 -6.76 10.92
N ALA A 447 10.88 -6.03 10.71
CA ALA A 447 9.54 -6.49 11.05
C ALA A 447 8.73 -6.73 9.77
N PRO A 448 8.13 -7.92 9.58
CA PRO A 448 7.33 -8.23 8.38
C PRO A 448 6.22 -7.22 8.10
N GLU A 449 5.54 -6.71 9.14
CA GLU A 449 4.47 -5.73 8.98
C GLU A 449 5.00 -4.36 8.53
N LEU A 450 6.18 -3.96 9.04
CA LEU A 450 6.82 -2.72 8.64
C LEU A 450 7.42 -2.84 7.23
N ASP A 451 7.91 -4.02 6.88
CA ASP A 451 8.39 -4.33 5.53
C ASP A 451 7.24 -4.25 4.51
N ASP A 452 6.10 -4.88 4.80
CA ASP A 452 4.87 -4.76 3.99
C ASP A 452 4.46 -3.30 3.82
N ALA A 453 4.49 -2.53 4.92
CA ALA A 453 4.09 -1.13 4.92
C ALA A 453 5.05 -0.22 4.11
N ARG A 454 6.32 -0.59 4.01
CA ARG A 454 7.31 0.15 3.21
C ARG A 454 7.29 -0.29 1.74
N GLN A 455 7.14 -1.59 1.47
CA GLN A 455 7.08 -2.12 0.11
C GLN A 455 5.76 -1.77 -0.58
N PHE A 456 4.65 -1.71 0.17
CA PHE A 456 3.34 -1.31 -0.32
C PHE A 456 2.88 -0.04 0.41
N PRO A 457 2.67 1.08 -0.31
CA PRO A 457 2.20 1.13 -1.70
C PRO A 457 3.27 1.35 -2.78
N ALA A 458 4.57 1.41 -2.45
CA ALA A 458 5.62 1.74 -3.41
C ALA A 458 5.68 0.79 -4.62
N ALA A 459 5.48 -0.51 -4.40
CA ALA A 459 5.39 -1.53 -5.43
C ALA A 459 4.22 -1.28 -6.40
N LEU A 460 3.10 -0.73 -5.92
CA LEU A 460 1.94 -0.38 -6.76
C LEU A 460 2.26 0.81 -7.68
N THR A 461 2.97 1.81 -7.17
CA THR A 461 3.45 2.95 -7.97
C THR A 461 4.46 2.50 -9.01
N LEU A 462 5.40 1.62 -8.65
CA LEU A 462 6.33 1.00 -9.60
C LEU A 462 5.58 0.23 -10.69
N ALA A 463 4.60 -0.59 -10.31
CA ALA A 463 3.80 -1.38 -11.23
C ALA A 463 3.09 -0.50 -12.25
N GLU A 464 2.42 0.56 -11.80
CA GLU A 464 1.77 1.54 -12.69
C GLU A 464 2.78 2.24 -13.60
N ALA A 465 3.85 2.80 -13.02
CA ALA A 465 4.84 3.57 -13.76
C ALA A 465 5.58 2.74 -14.82
N GLY A 466 5.81 1.46 -14.57
CA GLY A 466 6.49 0.54 -15.49
C GLY A 466 5.56 -0.20 -16.46
N TRP A 467 4.25 -0.23 -16.18
CA TRP A 467 3.27 -0.84 -17.06
C TRP A 467 2.54 0.20 -17.90
N SER A 468 1.73 1.05 -17.27
CA SER A 468 0.96 2.12 -17.92
C SER A 468 1.85 3.24 -18.46
N GLY A 469 3.06 3.38 -17.91
CA GLY A 469 3.99 4.46 -18.20
C GLY A 469 3.75 5.69 -17.33
N GLN A 470 4.72 6.59 -17.32
CA GLN A 470 4.66 7.83 -16.53
C GLN A 470 4.05 9.00 -17.33
N LYS A 471 4.04 8.89 -18.66
CA LYS A 471 3.50 9.93 -19.54
C LYS A 471 1.97 9.96 -19.44
N GLY A 472 1.43 11.09 -19.00
CA GLY A 472 -0.02 11.25 -18.82
C GLY A 472 -0.56 10.54 -17.57
N LEU A 473 0.31 10.14 -16.63
CA LEU A 473 -0.12 9.64 -15.32
C LEU A 473 -0.88 10.74 -14.58
N ASN A 474 -2.20 10.60 -14.47
CA ASN A 474 -3.02 11.45 -13.62
C ASN A 474 -2.88 10.96 -12.18
N HIS A 475 -2.21 11.77 -11.35
CA HIS A 475 -1.90 11.39 -9.97
C HIS A 475 -3.17 11.15 -9.14
N GLU A 476 -4.19 11.99 -9.27
CA GLU A 476 -5.43 11.86 -8.50
C GLU A 476 -6.20 10.59 -8.88
N GLU A 477 -6.29 10.29 -10.17
CA GLU A 477 -6.91 9.06 -10.70
C GLU A 477 -6.17 7.81 -10.25
N PHE A 478 -4.84 7.83 -10.33
CA PHE A 478 -3.99 6.74 -9.87
C PHE A 478 -4.16 6.49 -8.37
N GLU A 479 -4.10 7.54 -7.56
CA GLU A 479 -4.31 7.45 -6.12
C GLU A 479 -5.71 6.94 -5.77
N GLY A 480 -6.73 7.32 -6.55
CA GLY A 480 -8.08 6.77 -6.46
C GLY A 480 -8.11 5.25 -6.67
N ARG A 481 -7.45 4.75 -7.71
CA ARG A 481 -7.35 3.30 -7.97
C ARG A 481 -6.54 2.58 -6.90
N ARG A 482 -5.44 3.19 -6.44
CA ARG A 482 -4.57 2.65 -5.37
C ARG A 482 -5.36 2.44 -4.08
N ARG A 483 -6.15 3.45 -3.66
CA ARG A 483 -7.08 3.36 -2.52
C ARG A 483 -8.15 2.29 -2.70
N ALA A 484 -8.70 2.15 -3.90
CA ALA A 484 -9.73 1.15 -4.19
C ALA A 484 -9.20 -0.29 -4.14
N ILE A 485 -7.90 -0.51 -4.38
CA ILE A 485 -7.27 -1.83 -4.37
C ILE A 485 -6.71 -2.23 -3.00
N GLU A 486 -6.41 -1.27 -2.14
CA GLU A 486 -5.88 -1.51 -0.79
C GLU A 486 -6.68 -2.57 0.01
N PRO A 487 -8.03 -2.58 0.05
CA PRO A 487 -8.77 -3.64 0.75
C PRO A 487 -8.52 -5.04 0.20
N ARG A 488 -8.22 -5.17 -1.10
CA ARG A 488 -7.90 -6.44 -1.75
C ARG A 488 -6.53 -6.93 -1.32
N VAL A 489 -5.52 -6.06 -1.32
CA VAL A 489 -4.16 -6.36 -0.85
C VAL A 489 -4.21 -6.80 0.62
N PHE A 490 -4.97 -6.08 1.44
CA PHE A 490 -5.16 -6.43 2.85
C PHE A 490 -5.89 -7.76 3.05
N ALA A 491 -6.97 -8.02 2.30
CA ALA A 491 -7.71 -9.27 2.36
C ALA A 491 -6.84 -10.48 1.97
N GLN A 492 -5.79 -10.27 1.17
CA GLN A 492 -4.81 -11.29 0.80
C GLN A 492 -3.69 -11.47 1.84
N GLY A 493 -3.73 -10.77 2.98
CA GLY A 493 -2.81 -10.94 4.10
C GLY A 493 -1.61 -10.00 4.12
N PHE A 494 -1.61 -8.93 3.31
CA PHE A 494 -0.55 -7.91 3.32
C PHE A 494 -0.91 -6.74 4.22
N ARG A 495 0.08 -6.26 4.98
CA ARG A 495 -0.06 -5.05 5.81
C ARG A 495 0.54 -3.85 5.10
N SER A 496 -0.04 -3.44 3.97
CA SER A 496 0.39 -2.22 3.27
C SER A 496 0.19 -0.98 4.14
N ARG A 497 0.99 0.06 3.97
CA ARG A 497 0.74 1.36 4.62
C ARG A 497 -0.56 1.93 4.07
N ALA A 498 -1.46 2.36 4.93
CA ALA A 498 -2.70 2.95 4.46
C ALA A 498 -2.39 4.21 3.65
N ILE A 499 -3.04 4.32 2.49
CA ILE A 499 -2.87 5.47 1.62
C ILE A 499 -3.72 6.58 2.23
N PRO A 500 -3.13 7.71 2.67
CA PRO A 500 -3.92 8.80 3.21
C PRO A 500 -5.06 9.11 2.23
N PRO A 501 -6.30 9.25 2.71
CA PRO A 501 -7.40 9.58 1.83
C PRO A 501 -7.08 10.93 1.20
N ALA A 502 -7.55 11.13 -0.03
CA ALA A 502 -7.38 12.42 -0.70
C ALA A 502 -7.87 13.52 0.25
N THR A 503 -7.13 14.62 0.31
CA THR A 503 -7.62 15.86 0.91
C THR A 503 -9.01 16.11 0.34
N LEU A 504 -10.03 16.05 1.20
CA LEU A 504 -11.42 16.19 0.77
C LEU A 504 -11.64 17.53 0.08
N PHE A 505 -10.99 18.55 0.62
CA PHE A 505 -10.92 19.88 0.07
C PHE A 505 -9.76 20.65 0.70
N SER A 506 -9.23 21.61 -0.05
CA SER A 506 -8.22 22.56 0.38
C SER A 506 -8.76 23.97 0.18
N LEU A 507 -8.75 24.78 1.23
CA LEU A 507 -9.10 26.20 1.15
C LEU A 507 -7.80 26.99 1.06
N GLU A 508 -7.48 27.51 -0.13
CA GLU A 508 -6.42 28.51 -0.28
C GLU A 508 -6.97 29.89 0.11
N PHE A 509 -6.27 30.61 0.98
CA PHE A 509 -6.67 31.96 1.37
C PHE A 509 -5.46 32.88 1.52
N ASN A 510 -5.54 34.06 0.88
CA ASN A 510 -4.61 35.16 1.18
C ASN A 510 -4.93 35.76 2.56
N ARG A 511 -6.22 35.86 2.90
CA ARG A 511 -6.76 36.18 4.23
C ARG A 511 -8.10 35.46 4.40
N LEU A 512 -8.35 34.80 5.53
CA LEU A 512 -9.67 34.26 5.85
C LEU A 512 -10.73 35.39 5.77
N PRO A 513 -11.94 35.15 5.25
CA PRO A 513 -12.96 36.19 5.06
C PRO A 513 -13.21 36.95 6.37
N ARG A 514 -12.93 38.26 6.39
CA ARG A 514 -13.10 39.12 7.58
C ARG A 514 -14.55 39.51 7.87
N GLU A 515 -15.50 39.15 7.01
CA GLU A 515 -16.89 39.60 7.12
C GLU A 515 -17.81 38.46 7.54
N SER A 516 -18.28 38.54 8.80
CA SER A 516 -19.19 37.63 9.53
C SER A 516 -18.64 36.24 9.87
N ASN A 517 -19.11 35.65 10.98
CA ASN A 517 -18.86 34.25 11.31
C ASN A 517 -19.27 33.39 10.09
N GLY A 518 -18.28 32.95 9.31
CA GLY A 518 -18.50 32.26 8.05
C GLY A 518 -18.73 30.77 8.27
N THR A 519 -19.67 30.21 7.52
CA THR A 519 -19.97 28.77 7.52
C THR A 519 -19.63 28.22 6.14
N LEU A 520 -18.69 27.29 6.05
CA LEU A 520 -18.39 26.56 4.80
C LEU A 520 -18.99 25.16 4.89
N ALA A 521 -19.87 24.78 3.96
CA ALA A 521 -20.42 23.43 3.88
C ALA A 521 -20.02 22.76 2.56
N PHE A 522 -19.48 21.54 2.63
CA PHE A 522 -19.06 20.79 1.45
C PHE A 522 -19.54 19.34 1.53
N ALA A 523 -19.89 18.77 0.39
CA ALA A 523 -20.31 17.37 0.30
C ALA A 523 -19.12 16.44 0.51
N LEU A 524 -19.30 15.39 1.31
CA LEU A 524 -18.36 14.27 1.34
C LEU A 524 -18.55 13.45 0.07
N THR A 525 -17.46 13.16 -0.63
CA THR A 525 -17.47 12.29 -1.81
C THR A 525 -18.04 10.90 -1.49
N GLU A 526 -18.61 10.23 -2.49
CA GLU A 526 -19.10 8.85 -2.38
C GLU A 526 -18.02 7.95 -1.76
N GLY A 527 -18.28 7.37 -0.58
CA GLY A 527 -17.32 6.49 0.10
C GLY A 527 -17.34 6.51 1.63
N ALA A 528 -18.01 7.49 2.25
CA ALA A 528 -18.18 7.51 3.70
C ALA A 528 -18.98 6.29 4.18
N ARG A 529 -18.40 5.52 5.11
CA ARG A 529 -19.04 4.34 5.71
C ARG A 529 -19.66 4.75 7.04
N THR A 530 -20.72 4.05 7.45
CA THR A 530 -21.24 4.16 8.81
C THR A 530 -20.14 3.87 9.82
N GLY A 531 -20.06 4.69 10.87
CA GLY A 531 -19.13 4.47 11.97
C GLY A 531 -18.31 5.71 12.34
N PRO A 532 -17.29 5.54 13.19
CA PRO A 532 -16.43 6.63 13.61
C PRO A 532 -15.60 7.17 12.44
N ALA A 533 -15.36 8.47 12.47
CA ALA A 533 -14.52 9.19 11.52
C ALA A 533 -13.71 10.27 12.22
N ILE A 534 -12.63 10.72 11.59
CA ILE A 534 -11.89 11.91 12.01
C ILE A 534 -11.75 12.85 10.81
N LEU A 535 -12.09 14.12 11.00
CA LEU A 535 -11.65 15.20 10.13
C LEU A 535 -10.35 15.78 10.68
N VAL A 536 -9.31 15.86 9.87
CA VAL A 536 -8.02 16.48 10.24
C VAL A 536 -7.83 17.74 9.42
N ALA A 537 -7.34 18.82 10.02
CA ALA A 537 -6.84 19.99 9.31
C ALA A 537 -5.32 20.11 9.49
N ASN A 538 -4.65 20.65 8.49
CA ASN A 538 -3.22 20.96 8.56
C ASN A 538 -2.89 22.14 9.52
N ALA A 539 -3.89 22.92 9.95
CA ALA A 539 -3.77 23.93 11.00
C ALA A 539 -5.12 24.19 11.70
N GLU A 540 -5.10 24.65 12.95
CA GLU A 540 -6.30 25.04 13.72
C GLU A 540 -6.83 26.44 13.37
N ALA A 541 -5.97 27.29 12.78
CA ALA A 541 -6.10 28.74 12.84
C ALA A 541 -7.50 29.24 12.46
N GLY A 542 -8.22 29.73 13.46
CA GLY A 542 -9.54 30.34 13.31
C GLY A 542 -10.72 29.37 13.20
N ILE A 543 -10.57 28.03 13.33
CA ILE A 543 -11.70 27.09 13.29
C ILE A 543 -12.35 26.98 14.67
N ARG A 544 -13.61 27.41 14.79
CA ARG A 544 -14.41 27.39 16.02
C ARG A 544 -15.22 26.10 16.18
N GLN A 545 -15.79 25.61 15.08
CA GLN A 545 -16.72 24.49 15.13
C GLN A 545 -16.69 23.69 13.83
N VAL A 546 -16.81 22.37 13.95
CA VAL A 546 -17.02 21.46 12.83
C VAL A 546 -18.29 20.65 13.09
N GLU A 547 -19.20 20.62 12.13
CA GLU A 547 -20.43 19.83 12.17
C GLU A 547 -20.47 18.86 10.98
N LEU A 548 -20.91 17.62 11.22
CA LEU A 548 -21.32 16.72 10.14
C LEU A 548 -22.84 16.85 9.97
N LEU A 549 -23.27 17.00 8.73
CA LEU A 549 -24.66 17.06 8.34
C LEU A 549 -25.03 15.88 7.45
N ALA A 550 -26.22 15.33 7.67
CA ALA A 550 -26.90 14.44 6.74
C ALA A 550 -28.23 15.09 6.36
N ASP A 551 -28.52 15.22 5.07
CA ASP A 551 -29.74 15.89 4.57
C ASP A 551 -29.96 17.28 5.22
N ASP A 552 -28.89 18.06 5.33
CA ASP A 552 -28.83 19.39 5.95
C ASP A 552 -29.21 19.46 7.44
N ARG A 553 -29.31 18.31 8.12
CA ARG A 553 -29.44 18.20 9.58
C ARG A 553 -28.11 17.85 10.22
N VAL A 554 -27.76 18.53 11.30
CA VAL A 554 -26.54 18.23 12.06
C VAL A 554 -26.69 16.88 12.75
N VAL A 555 -25.86 15.91 12.35
CA VAL A 555 -25.82 14.55 12.89
C VAL A 555 -24.62 14.31 13.80
N SER A 556 -23.61 15.19 13.75
CA SER A 556 -22.48 15.17 14.68
C SER A 556 -21.98 16.59 14.94
N ARG A 557 -21.91 16.97 16.21
CA ARG A 557 -21.19 18.16 16.70
C ARG A 557 -20.12 17.62 17.62
N ARG A 558 -18.83 17.78 17.31
CA ARG A 558 -17.78 17.36 18.25
C ARG A 558 -16.68 18.41 18.34
N PRO A 559 -16.12 18.60 19.55
CA PRO A 559 -15.06 19.57 19.79
C PRO A 559 -13.72 19.14 19.18
N THR A 560 -12.84 20.13 19.10
CA THR A 560 -11.45 20.05 18.67
C THR A 560 -10.59 19.26 19.65
N SER A 561 -9.70 18.41 19.15
CA SER A 561 -8.61 17.85 19.95
C SER A 561 -7.28 18.13 19.24
N ALA A 562 -6.33 18.72 19.96
CA ALA A 562 -4.99 19.03 19.46
C ALA A 562 -4.00 17.96 19.92
N ARG A 563 -3.13 17.50 19.01
CA ARG A 563 -1.93 16.74 19.39
C ARG A 563 -0.78 17.69 19.74
N ALA A 564 0.16 17.20 20.54
CA ALA A 564 1.53 17.71 20.58
C ALA A 564 2.47 16.49 20.45
N ASP A 565 2.93 16.17 19.25
CA ASP A 565 3.78 14.99 18.98
C ASP A 565 5.21 15.36 18.56
N GLY A 566 5.70 16.54 18.96
CA GLY A 566 7.07 16.97 18.67
C GLY A 566 7.34 17.31 17.20
N ARG A 567 6.35 17.20 16.30
CA ARG A 567 6.41 17.68 14.90
C ARG A 567 5.44 18.84 14.60
N GLY A 568 4.68 19.29 15.59
CA GLY A 568 3.69 20.36 15.48
C GLY A 568 2.30 19.90 15.94
N ALA A 569 1.42 20.83 16.29
CA ALA A 569 0.05 20.49 16.68
C ALA A 569 -0.82 20.25 15.43
N VAL A 570 -1.27 19.01 15.24
CA VAL A 570 -2.27 18.68 14.22
C VAL A 570 -3.64 18.65 14.90
N THR A 571 -4.58 19.40 14.33
CA THR A 571 -5.93 19.58 14.86
C THR A 571 -6.88 18.58 14.21
N PHE A 572 -7.66 17.87 15.02
CA PHE A 572 -8.62 16.90 14.52
C PHE A 572 -9.97 16.95 15.23
N TRP A 573 -11.03 16.62 14.50
CA TRP A 573 -12.41 16.56 14.96
C TRP A 573 -12.97 15.15 14.73
N ARG A 574 -13.44 14.50 15.79
CA ARG A 574 -14.11 13.20 15.68
C ARG A 574 -15.51 13.41 15.11
N LEU A 575 -15.96 12.55 14.21
CA LEU A 575 -17.30 12.61 13.63
C LEU A 575 -17.93 11.21 13.69
N GLN A 576 -19.26 11.14 13.80
CA GLN A 576 -19.99 9.88 13.74
C GLN A 576 -20.89 9.88 12.49
N VAL A 577 -20.64 8.97 11.55
CA VAL A 577 -21.47 8.82 10.35
C VAL A 577 -22.62 7.85 10.66
N PRO A 578 -23.89 8.26 10.53
CA PRO A 578 -25.03 7.42 10.87
C PRO A 578 -25.28 6.30 9.86
N GLU A 579 -26.01 5.26 10.29
CA GLU A 579 -26.53 4.22 9.40
C GLU A 579 -27.58 4.85 8.47
N ARG A 580 -27.33 4.86 7.16
CA ARG A 580 -28.23 5.37 6.09
C ARG A 580 -28.15 6.86 5.73
N ALA A 581 -27.04 7.55 6.02
CA ALA A 581 -26.88 8.91 5.50
C ALA A 581 -26.66 8.94 3.99
N THR A 582 -27.52 9.65 3.27
CA THR A 582 -27.25 10.16 1.91
C THR A 582 -26.91 11.64 1.99
N ASN A 583 -26.14 12.18 1.03
CA ASN A 583 -25.84 13.61 0.95
C ASN A 583 -25.16 14.19 2.22
N LEU A 584 -24.09 13.52 2.67
CA LEU A 584 -23.31 13.98 3.81
C LEU A 584 -22.57 15.27 3.46
N LYS A 585 -22.65 16.27 4.36
CA LYS A 585 -21.87 17.50 4.26
C LYS A 585 -21.10 17.75 5.55
N VAL A 586 -19.92 18.32 5.46
CA VAL A 586 -19.23 18.85 6.64
C VAL A 586 -19.30 20.36 6.59
N ARG A 587 -19.60 20.95 7.75
CA ARG A 587 -19.74 22.38 7.95
C ARG A 587 -18.67 22.88 8.92
N VAL A 588 -17.91 23.89 8.52
CA VAL A 588 -16.85 24.49 9.33
C VAL A 588 -17.18 25.96 9.60
N THR A 589 -17.10 26.36 10.87
CA THR A 589 -17.36 27.72 11.35
C THR A 589 -16.07 28.35 11.87
N PHE A 590 -15.80 29.61 11.52
CA PHE A 590 -14.56 30.31 11.87
C PHE A 590 -14.76 31.46 12.89
N ASP A 591 -13.74 31.75 13.72
CA ASP A 591 -13.67 32.93 14.60
C ASP A 591 -12.90 34.10 13.94
N ARG A 592 -13.40 35.31 14.18
CA ARG A 592 -12.94 36.57 13.62
C ARG A 592 -11.70 37.14 14.34
N LYS A 593 -11.38 36.72 15.58
CA LYS A 593 -10.29 37.30 16.40
C LYS A 593 -8.93 36.61 16.25
N ASP A 594 -8.90 35.31 15.94
CA ASP A 594 -7.66 34.52 15.86
C ASP A 594 -7.16 34.29 14.43
N ALA A 595 -7.91 34.75 13.43
CA ALA A 595 -7.45 34.87 12.05
C ALA A 595 -6.49 36.08 11.89
N ALA A 596 -5.34 36.01 12.57
CA ALA A 596 -4.21 36.91 12.33
C ALA A 596 -3.72 36.75 10.88
N GLU A 597 -2.95 37.73 10.39
CA GLU A 597 -2.46 37.88 9.00
C GLU A 597 -1.59 36.73 8.47
N THR A 598 -2.14 35.52 8.44
CA THR A 598 -1.51 34.30 7.96
C THR A 598 -2.04 34.02 6.56
N GLU A 599 -1.17 34.20 5.56
CA GLU A 599 -1.36 33.65 4.22
C GLU A 599 -1.11 32.13 4.31
N GLY A 600 -2.00 31.32 3.74
CA GLY A 600 -1.86 29.86 3.83
C GLY A 600 -2.96 29.08 3.14
N SER A 601 -2.85 27.75 3.25
CA SER A 601 -3.85 26.79 2.79
C SER A 601 -4.34 25.98 3.99
N LEU A 602 -5.67 25.85 4.15
CA LEU A 602 -6.30 24.94 5.10
C LEU A 602 -6.78 23.70 4.35
N ALA A 603 -6.05 22.61 4.50
CA ALA A 603 -6.38 21.32 3.88
C ALA A 603 -7.07 20.42 4.90
N PHE A 604 -8.21 19.86 4.52
CA PHE A 604 -8.98 18.96 5.38
C PHE A 604 -9.03 17.55 4.82
N THR A 605 -8.88 16.57 5.70
CA THR A 605 -8.83 15.15 5.34
C THR A 605 -9.79 14.37 6.23
N PHE A 606 -10.63 13.51 5.65
CA PHE A 606 -11.58 12.68 6.40
C PHE A 606 -11.13 11.23 6.42
N LEU A 607 -10.94 10.73 7.63
CA LEU A 607 -10.37 9.43 7.94
C LEU A 607 -11.46 8.52 8.49
N GLN A 608 -11.56 7.29 7.99
CA GLN A 608 -12.49 6.26 8.47
C GLN A 608 -11.87 4.85 8.34
N GLY A 609 -12.39 3.90 9.11
CA GLY A 609 -11.94 2.50 9.06
C GLY A 609 -10.47 2.35 9.44
N ARG A 610 -9.69 1.56 8.69
CA ARG A 610 -8.26 1.35 8.99
C ARG A 610 -7.43 2.63 9.04
N LEU A 611 -7.78 3.63 8.23
CA LEU A 611 -7.13 4.95 8.26
C LEU A 611 -7.37 5.67 9.58
N LEU A 612 -8.53 5.44 10.22
CA LEU A 612 -8.76 5.87 11.58
C LEU A 612 -7.76 5.18 12.51
N ASP A 613 -7.60 3.86 12.43
CA ASP A 613 -6.72 3.10 13.34
C ASP A 613 -5.21 3.42 13.15
N GLU A 614 -4.76 3.72 11.92
CA GLU A 614 -3.36 4.05 11.63
C GLU A 614 -2.99 5.52 11.90
N TYR A 615 -3.91 6.47 11.69
CA TYR A 615 -3.66 7.91 11.90
C TYR A 615 -4.17 8.42 13.25
N ALA A 616 -5.21 7.79 13.82
CA ALA A 616 -5.46 7.86 15.24
C ALA A 616 -4.37 7.02 15.91
N VAL A 617 -3.22 7.65 16.18
CA VAL A 617 -2.24 7.13 17.14
C VAL A 617 -3.02 6.48 18.26
N VAL A 618 -2.69 5.21 18.47
CA VAL A 618 -2.89 4.45 19.70
C VAL A 618 -3.25 5.43 20.79
N GLU A 619 -4.54 5.61 21.03
CA GLU A 619 -4.96 6.19 22.28
C GLU A 619 -4.18 5.37 23.30
N ARG A 620 -3.42 6.06 24.16
CA ARG A 620 -2.99 5.45 25.42
C ARG A 620 -4.21 4.70 25.99
N PRO A 621 -4.05 3.64 26.81
CA PRO A 621 -5.10 2.69 27.23
C PRO A 621 -6.38 3.26 27.91
N GLU A 622 -6.65 4.55 27.78
CA GLU A 622 -7.61 5.41 28.45
C GLU A 622 -8.80 5.82 27.56
N ALA A 623 -9.00 5.20 26.38
CA ALA A 623 -10.17 5.46 25.53
C ALA A 623 -11.47 5.00 26.23
N PRO A 624 -12.53 5.83 26.30
CA PRO A 624 -13.78 5.44 26.92
C PRO A 624 -14.53 4.39 26.09
N VAL A 625 -15.11 3.40 26.77
CA VAL A 625 -16.03 2.37 26.22
C VAL A 625 -17.29 3.02 25.67
N ALA A 626 -17.74 4.12 26.28
CA ALA A 626 -18.80 4.98 25.77
C ALA A 626 -18.66 6.41 26.31
N MET A 627 -19.18 7.38 25.56
CA MET A 627 -19.11 8.80 25.92
C MET A 627 -20.43 9.48 25.57
N TRP A 628 -20.93 10.33 26.47
CA TRP A 628 -22.16 11.07 26.29
C TRP A 628 -21.98 12.55 26.59
N ASP A 629 -22.62 13.39 25.80
CA ASP A 629 -22.64 14.84 26.01
C ASP A 629 -23.68 15.22 27.07
N VAL A 630 -23.28 16.10 27.99
CA VAL A 630 -24.18 16.78 28.92
C VAL A 630 -24.41 18.19 28.38
N ALA A 631 -25.61 18.41 27.85
CA ALA A 631 -26.01 19.74 27.38
C ALA A 631 -26.12 20.72 28.56
N ALA A 632 -25.84 22.00 28.29
CA ALA A 632 -26.14 23.09 29.22
C ALA A 632 -27.66 23.20 29.38
N THR A 633 -28.20 22.58 30.43
CA THR A 633 -29.64 22.59 30.71
C THR A 633 -29.91 22.80 32.19
N ASN A 634 -31.10 23.32 32.51
CA ASN A 634 -31.58 23.37 33.90
C ASN A 634 -31.95 21.99 34.47
N ASP A 635 -32.04 20.96 33.61
CA ASP A 635 -32.30 19.60 34.04
C ASP A 635 -31.00 18.97 34.52
N ARG A 636 -30.97 18.70 35.82
CA ARG A 636 -29.77 18.29 36.56
C ARG A 636 -29.58 16.78 36.54
N ARG A 637 -30.36 16.04 35.75
CA ARG A 637 -30.30 14.58 35.68
C ARG A 637 -29.94 14.09 34.28
N VAL A 638 -28.88 13.30 34.20
CA VAL A 638 -28.40 12.66 32.97
C VAL A 638 -28.79 11.19 32.98
N ARG A 639 -29.41 10.72 31.90
CA ARG A 639 -29.85 9.32 31.73
C ARG A 639 -29.00 8.64 30.66
N LEU A 640 -28.20 7.66 31.05
CA LEU A 640 -27.26 6.98 30.17
C LEU A 640 -27.68 5.51 29.97
N PRO A 641 -28.07 5.10 28.74
CA PRO A 641 -28.39 3.71 28.47
C PRO A 641 -27.10 2.87 28.47
N LEU A 642 -27.10 1.74 29.18
CA LEU A 642 -25.94 0.83 29.28
C LEU A 642 -26.03 -0.36 28.31
N ASP A 643 -27.06 -0.38 27.45
CA ASP A 643 -27.41 -1.50 26.59
C ASP A 643 -26.26 -1.86 25.63
N GLY A 644 -25.71 -3.07 25.80
CA GLY A 644 -24.62 -3.57 24.97
C GLY A 644 -23.25 -2.94 25.21
N LEU A 645 -23.07 -2.10 26.24
CA LEU A 645 -21.78 -1.44 26.54
C LEU A 645 -20.91 -2.25 27.51
N LEU A 646 -21.51 -3.00 28.44
CA LEU A 646 -20.83 -3.77 29.48
C LEU A 646 -20.73 -5.26 29.08
N LYS A 647 -20.18 -5.55 27.90
CA LYS A 647 -20.16 -6.92 27.34
C LYS A 647 -19.19 -7.87 28.05
N GLU A 648 -18.18 -7.32 28.72
CA GLU A 648 -17.13 -8.10 29.39
C GLU A 648 -17.12 -7.83 30.90
N PRO A 649 -16.91 -8.85 31.75
CA PRO A 649 -16.77 -8.65 33.19
C PRO A 649 -15.55 -7.78 33.50
N GLY A 650 -15.66 -6.92 34.50
CA GLY A 650 -14.61 -5.97 34.85
C GLY A 650 -15.06 -4.76 35.65
N ASP A 651 -14.08 -3.95 36.06
CA ASP A 651 -14.32 -2.64 36.65
C ASP A 651 -14.45 -1.59 35.55
N TYR A 652 -15.50 -0.80 35.65
CA TYR A 652 -15.76 0.33 34.80
C TYR A 652 -15.77 1.62 35.62
N LEU A 653 -15.34 2.72 35.04
CA LEU A 653 -15.24 4.02 35.67
C LEU A 653 -16.10 5.01 34.89
N VAL A 654 -17.08 5.60 35.55
CA VAL A 654 -17.86 6.73 35.05
C VAL A 654 -17.15 8.00 35.47
N GLU A 655 -16.59 8.74 34.52
CA GLU A 655 -15.85 9.98 34.74
C GLU A 655 -16.62 11.15 34.14
N ILE A 656 -16.84 12.20 34.93
CA ILE A 656 -17.50 13.43 34.48
C ILE A 656 -16.44 14.48 34.18
N ARG A 657 -16.51 15.05 32.98
CA ARG A 657 -15.58 16.07 32.48
C ARG A 657 -16.31 17.35 32.10
N PRO A 658 -16.37 18.34 33.00
CA PRO A 658 -17.00 19.62 32.67
C PRO A 658 -16.13 20.41 31.68
N THR A 659 -16.78 21.09 30.73
CA THR A 659 -16.11 21.99 29.77
C THR A 659 -15.84 23.37 30.39
N LYS A 660 -16.65 23.80 31.36
CA LYS A 660 -16.49 25.00 32.21
C LYS A 660 -17.15 24.77 33.58
N GLY A 661 -16.58 25.33 34.66
CA GLY A 661 -17.13 25.24 36.02
C GLY A 661 -16.94 23.88 36.72
N TRP A 662 -17.12 23.83 38.04
CA TRP A 662 -17.04 22.58 38.82
C TRP A 662 -18.42 21.91 38.87
N ALA A 663 -18.66 20.90 38.02
CA ALA A 663 -19.77 19.99 38.23
C ALA A 663 -19.40 18.99 39.33
N LYS A 664 -20.18 18.86 40.40
CA LYS A 664 -20.03 17.76 41.37
C LYS A 664 -21.09 16.70 41.12
N VAL A 665 -20.70 15.43 41.22
CA VAL A 665 -21.64 14.30 41.17
C VAL A 665 -22.43 14.27 42.48
N GLY A 666 -23.73 14.51 42.41
CA GLY A 666 -24.61 14.54 43.58
C GLY A 666 -25.05 13.14 44.00
N LYS A 667 -25.70 12.42 43.08
CA LYS A 667 -26.17 11.05 43.31
C LYS A 667 -26.17 10.29 42.00
N VAL A 668 -25.81 9.01 42.03
CA VAL A 668 -25.98 8.13 40.89
C VAL A 668 -26.82 6.95 41.28
N THR A 669 -27.84 6.67 40.47
CA THR A 669 -28.77 5.57 40.69
C THR A 669 -28.86 4.72 39.43
N LEU A 670 -28.92 3.42 39.64
CA LEU A 670 -29.14 2.44 38.57
C LEU A 670 -30.64 2.12 38.53
N GLN A 671 -31.26 2.18 37.36
CA GLN A 671 -32.66 1.80 37.14
C GLN A 671 -32.77 0.66 36.12
N ASP A 672 -33.84 -0.13 36.25
CA ASP A 672 -34.23 -1.19 35.32
C ASP A 672 -33.21 -2.31 35.11
N VAL A 673 -32.47 -2.66 36.16
CA VAL A 673 -31.50 -3.78 36.13
C VAL A 673 -32.18 -5.07 36.59
N THR A 674 -32.22 -6.06 35.70
CA THR A 674 -32.73 -7.40 36.01
C THR A 674 -31.69 -8.18 36.82
N GLU A 675 -32.16 -8.92 37.83
CA GLU A 675 -31.42 -9.57 38.92
C GLU A 675 -29.89 -9.78 38.75
N GLY A 676 -29.17 -9.13 39.67
CA GLY A 676 -27.75 -9.34 39.95
C GLY A 676 -26.81 -8.49 39.09
N THR A 677 -25.74 -7.99 39.72
CA THR A 677 -24.41 -7.79 39.11
C THR A 677 -24.03 -6.42 38.52
N LEU A 678 -24.57 -5.32 39.05
CA LEU A 678 -23.90 -3.99 38.96
C LEU A 678 -23.87 -3.34 40.34
N GLN A 679 -22.67 -3.23 40.92
CA GLN A 679 -22.45 -2.52 42.18
C GLN A 679 -21.84 -1.14 41.90
N THR A 680 -22.52 -0.09 42.35
CA THR A 680 -21.96 1.27 42.40
C THR A 680 -21.11 1.41 43.66
N PHE A 681 -19.83 1.72 43.49
CA PHE A 681 -18.98 2.17 44.60
C PHE A 681 -18.85 3.68 44.49
N ALA A 682 -19.21 4.39 45.55
CA ALA A 682 -19.00 5.83 45.63
C ALA A 682 -17.54 6.09 46.00
N ASP A 683 -16.83 6.82 45.14
CA ASP A 683 -15.59 7.52 45.50
C ASP A 683 -15.90 9.03 45.51
N GLU A 684 -15.27 9.79 46.41
CA GLU A 684 -15.50 11.24 46.52
C GLU A 684 -14.98 11.98 45.26
N GLY A 685 -15.88 12.64 44.50
CA GLY A 685 -15.51 13.53 43.39
C GLY A 685 -16.21 13.26 42.05
N LEU A 686 -15.47 13.40 40.94
CA LEU A 686 -15.94 13.29 39.53
C LEU A 686 -15.96 11.85 38.98
N LEU A 687 -15.69 10.86 39.82
CA LEU A 687 -15.44 9.48 39.43
C LEU A 687 -16.37 8.53 40.18
N GLN A 688 -17.04 7.64 39.45
CA GLN A 688 -17.80 6.56 40.05
C GLN A 688 -17.41 5.21 39.47
N ARG A 689 -17.20 4.22 40.33
CA ARG A 689 -16.82 2.87 39.90
C ARG A 689 -18.05 1.97 39.80
N LEU A 690 -18.23 1.35 38.66
CA LEU A 690 -19.22 0.31 38.36
C LEU A 690 -18.49 -1.03 38.23
N ARG A 691 -18.92 -2.06 38.95
CA ARG A 691 -18.35 -3.41 38.79
C ARG A 691 -19.37 -4.35 38.17
N ALA A 692 -19.02 -4.92 37.02
CA ALA A 692 -19.75 -6.01 36.37
C ALA A 692 -19.08 -7.34 36.72
N ASP A 693 -19.85 -8.33 37.20
CA ASP A 693 -19.34 -9.63 37.60
C ASP A 693 -19.43 -10.68 36.47
N VAL A 694 -18.96 -11.90 36.73
CA VAL A 694 -18.87 -13.00 35.74
C VAL A 694 -20.26 -13.55 35.33
N ALA A 695 -21.30 -13.35 36.14
CA ALA A 695 -22.68 -13.72 35.86
C ALA A 695 -23.46 -12.58 35.15
N SER A 696 -22.86 -11.41 34.94
CA SER A 696 -23.48 -10.26 34.29
C SER A 696 -23.88 -10.51 32.83
N ARG A 697 -25.16 -10.79 32.60
CA ARG A 697 -25.89 -10.44 31.37
C ARG A 697 -26.95 -9.37 31.64
N ALA A 698 -26.59 -8.35 32.42
CA ALA A 698 -27.43 -7.15 32.56
C ALA A 698 -27.21 -6.24 31.34
N THR A 699 -27.77 -6.64 30.20
CA THR A 699 -27.75 -5.92 28.91
C THR A 699 -28.90 -4.93 28.75
N HIS A 700 -29.60 -4.60 29.84
CA HIS A 700 -30.61 -3.55 29.90
C HIS A 700 -30.50 -2.80 31.23
N GLY A 701 -30.37 -1.48 31.18
CA GLY A 701 -30.31 -0.64 32.38
C GLY A 701 -29.98 0.82 32.07
N VAL A 702 -30.52 1.73 32.87
CA VAL A 702 -30.27 3.17 32.76
C VAL A 702 -29.46 3.63 33.98
N LEU A 703 -28.31 4.25 33.72
CA LEU A 703 -27.57 4.98 34.73
C LEU A 703 -28.14 6.41 34.80
N GLU A 704 -28.77 6.76 35.92
CA GLU A 704 -29.21 8.13 36.21
C GLU A 704 -28.17 8.83 37.08
N ILE A 705 -27.62 9.95 36.59
CA ILE A 705 -26.63 10.77 37.29
C ILE A 705 -27.26 12.13 37.60
N ASP A 706 -27.41 12.46 38.88
CA ASP A 706 -27.77 13.79 39.35
C ASP A 706 -26.50 14.64 39.47
N LEU A 707 -26.43 15.73 38.69
CA LEU A 707 -25.33 16.68 38.65
C LEU A 707 -25.66 17.93 39.48
N THR A 708 -24.67 18.42 40.22
CA THR A 708 -24.72 19.74 40.87
C THR A 708 -23.76 20.67 40.16
N THR A 709 -24.29 21.68 39.46
CA THR A 709 -23.52 22.70 38.73
C THR A 709 -23.69 24.07 39.38
N GLU A 710 -22.72 24.96 39.18
CA GLU A 710 -22.77 26.34 39.69
C GLU A 710 -23.47 27.29 38.70
N SER A 711 -23.56 26.92 37.41
CA SER A 711 -24.24 27.68 36.36
C SER A 711 -25.17 26.82 35.49
N ALA A 712 -26.15 27.45 34.85
CA ALA A 712 -27.04 26.84 33.85
C ALA A 712 -26.35 26.67 32.47
N ASP A 713 -25.21 27.34 32.27
CA ASP A 713 -24.41 27.27 31.04
C ASP A 713 -23.31 26.18 31.08
N ASP A 714 -23.24 25.41 32.17
CA ASP A 714 -22.22 24.38 32.37
C ASP A 714 -22.57 23.14 31.50
N ALA A 715 -21.73 22.87 30.50
CA ALA A 715 -21.78 21.67 29.67
C ALA A 715 -20.60 20.74 29.99
N GLY A 716 -20.69 19.47 29.64
CA GLY A 716 -19.63 18.51 29.92
C GLY A 716 -19.79 17.20 29.18
N GLU A 717 -18.93 16.24 29.53
CA GLU A 717 -18.96 14.89 29.01
C GLU A 717 -19.04 13.90 30.17
N VAL A 718 -19.76 12.80 29.98
CA VAL A 718 -19.67 11.62 30.84
C VAL A 718 -19.00 10.51 30.06
N TRP A 719 -17.90 9.99 30.60
CA TRP A 719 -17.11 8.92 30.01
C TRP A 719 -17.33 7.65 30.82
N LEU A 720 -17.67 6.55 30.16
CA LEU A 720 -17.61 5.21 30.74
C LEU A 720 -16.33 4.56 30.25
N ARG A 721 -15.41 4.23 31.16
CA ARG A 721 -14.13 3.59 30.87
C ARG A 721 -14.09 2.20 31.45
N ARG A 722 -13.28 1.31 30.90
CA ARG A 722 -12.87 0.07 31.57
C ARG A 722 -11.53 0.29 32.23
N ARG A 723 -11.36 -0.21 33.46
CA ARG A 723 -10.11 -0.09 34.21
C ARG A 723 -9.12 -1.19 33.85
#